data_AF-A0A7S2SA39-F1
#
_entry.id   AF-A0A7S2SA39-F1
#
_cell.length_a   1.000
_cell.length_b   1.000
_cell.length_c   1.000
_cell.angle_alpha   90.00
_cell.angle_beta   90.00
_cell.angle_gamma   90.00
#
_symmetry.space_group_name_H-M   'P 1'
#
loop_
_entity.id
_entity.type
_entity.pdbx_description
1 polymer ?
#
loop_
_entity_poly.entity_id
_entity_poly.type
_entity_poly.pdbx_seq_one_letter_code
_entity_poly.pdbx_strand_id
1 'polypeptide(L)'
;MPAVEYQRPMRVTAFFGALAVFLLGAAVYRSSVQQPTVGVSTVTLATAEEATTDNSTSRSLICKTSYEEKNGRTLGYLYGFGSVAQAYRETYLTLNTGEAVYWTVDDVEVTTDEPLKEISVLFKDLDKHTVAINHGEEVFTVHSKVVRREIRDLDQADLDAYLDAAYEIYTVGQEAGVSKYGENFESIYKLLQIHLYGAADKACDHWHDDAGMVNHHVGITWKFEQSLRMIDPTTASHYWDYTREVANGVAWWETSIFQDDYFGSNSPDNEDHIVTEGRWGYLPIMANAREFSTIVNPYGLLRSPWNTNPVPYLMRSNETVGIYADGYQNFATCKDFAEAIDDHSFSDLMNALNGELHGPVHIMIGGHWGMSELYKKIFLKLKGGADAFLLMAKYLWRQGVIRVPEYCAKDTPGEHCKSTCPESIVGAKKGLDVEEIFHRYGLYNVSDNIGTMVRLGHLMGATDWEILQELCSFGYPGEMFTSSAPQDPTFWPLHGNVERVLQLLRVKKHAKKYEFDETWGYEHKSYTPSDTHHVCDWTGVEGMEMPTCYSGTCPGHRADDLLPFGGLMEDQDGFYTNQEFYDLISPGNSEMPYVYDSIDFWPGCTDASLWKEYEIYATKTKSETFNSGSSYGKPAAEGNEGKSWMDGRPPALP
;
A
#
# COMPACT_ATOMS: atom_id res chain seq x y z
N MET A 1 -38.29 15.17 38.99
CA MET A 1 -38.58 16.26 39.95
C MET A 1 -37.25 16.91 40.32
N PRO A 2 -37.17 18.25 40.39
CA PRO A 2 -36.62 19.16 39.36
C PRO A 2 -35.19 19.67 39.72
N ALA A 3 -34.28 19.93 38.77
CA ALA A 3 -34.12 21.12 37.90
C ALA A 3 -33.94 22.46 38.63
N VAL A 4 -32.72 23.02 38.58
CA VAL A 4 -32.35 24.47 38.60
C VAL A 4 -30.92 24.54 38.00
N GLU A 5 -30.67 25.00 36.77
CA GLU A 5 -30.68 26.36 36.19
C GLU A 5 -29.36 27.15 36.35
N TYR A 6 -28.97 27.74 35.22
CA TYR A 6 -27.77 28.47 34.81
C TYR A 6 -27.31 29.64 35.72
N GLN A 7 -26.00 29.93 35.72
CA GLN A 7 -25.43 31.25 35.31
C GLN A 7 -23.87 31.28 35.33
N ARG A 8 -23.28 31.74 34.20
CA ARG A 8 -21.91 32.28 34.05
C ARG A 8 -21.93 33.81 34.38
N PRO A 9 -20.86 34.62 34.16
CA PRO A 9 -19.48 34.64 34.71
C PRO A 9 -19.07 36.05 35.24
N MET A 10 -17.96 36.20 35.97
CA MET A 10 -17.08 37.42 36.03
C MET A 10 -15.92 37.17 37.03
N ARG A 11 -14.66 37.07 36.59
CA ARG A 11 -13.60 38.10 36.44
C ARG A 11 -12.93 38.60 37.74
N VAL A 12 -11.59 38.40 37.77
CA VAL A 12 -10.52 39.24 38.38
C VAL A 12 -10.44 39.13 39.93
N THR A 13 -9.33 38.75 40.57
CA THR A 13 -8.01 39.41 40.60
C THR A 13 -6.99 38.52 41.33
N ALA A 14 -5.72 38.64 40.94
CA ALA A 14 -4.55 38.05 41.57
C ALA A 14 -4.32 38.51 43.02
N PHE A 15 -3.66 37.68 43.84
CA PHE A 15 -2.69 38.15 44.84
C PHE A 15 -1.63 37.08 45.17
N PHE A 16 -0.41 37.59 45.35
CA PHE A 16 0.89 36.96 45.60
C PHE A 16 1.02 36.21 46.95
N GLY A 17 2.00 35.28 47.00
CA GLY A 17 2.73 34.93 48.23
C GLY A 17 3.22 33.47 48.27
N ALA A 18 4.40 33.18 47.70
CA ALA A 18 5.67 32.90 48.40
C ALA A 18 5.89 31.40 48.72
N LEU A 19 6.74 30.66 48.01
CA LEU A 19 8.23 30.58 48.04
C LEU A 19 8.79 29.65 49.14
N ALA A 20 9.25 28.46 48.72
CA ALA A 20 10.26 27.60 49.36
C ALA A 20 10.74 26.59 48.31
N VAL A 21 11.78 26.88 47.51
CA VAL A 21 13.22 26.60 47.74
C VAL A 21 13.49 25.17 48.23
N PHE A 22 13.78 24.28 47.28
CA PHE A 22 14.78 23.22 47.46
C PHE A 22 15.72 23.23 46.24
N LEU A 23 16.95 23.66 46.50
CA LEU A 23 18.11 23.53 45.62
C LEU A 23 18.64 22.11 45.71
N LEU A 24 18.89 21.46 44.57
CA LEU A 24 19.93 20.44 44.44
C LEU A 24 20.33 20.28 42.96
N GLY A 25 21.57 20.69 42.66
CA GLY A 25 22.46 19.99 41.74
C GLY A 25 22.19 20.12 40.24
N ALA A 26 22.52 21.27 39.65
CA ALA A 26 22.78 21.36 38.22
C ALA A 26 24.05 20.57 37.86
N ALA A 27 23.89 19.45 37.15
CA ALA A 27 24.92 18.92 36.26
C ALA A 27 24.52 19.34 34.84
N VAL A 28 25.07 20.46 34.38
CA VAL A 28 24.96 20.91 32.99
C VAL A 28 25.82 19.97 32.15
N TYR A 29 25.23 18.90 31.63
CA TYR A 29 25.80 18.17 30.51
C TYR A 29 25.48 18.98 29.24
N ARG A 30 26.36 19.92 28.90
CA ARG A 30 26.43 20.43 27.52
C ARG A 30 27.01 19.30 26.68
N SER A 31 26.17 18.41 26.17
CA SER A 31 26.53 17.71 24.95
C SER A 31 26.53 18.75 23.84
N SER A 32 27.72 19.07 23.35
CA SER A 32 27.86 19.70 22.05
C SER A 32 27.25 18.75 21.03
N VAL A 33 26.02 19.02 20.61
CA VAL A 33 25.50 18.47 19.36
C VAL A 33 26.33 19.11 18.26
N GLN A 34 27.36 18.39 17.85
CA GLN A 34 28.11 18.67 16.65
C GLN A 34 27.16 18.31 15.51
N GLN A 35 26.55 19.32 14.89
CA GLN A 35 25.98 19.15 13.55
C GLN A 35 27.14 18.72 12.64
N PRO A 36 27.07 17.57 11.95
CA PRO A 36 28.05 17.24 10.94
C PRO A 36 27.69 18.03 9.68
N THR A 37 28.44 19.08 9.39
CA THR A 37 28.54 19.60 8.02
C THR A 37 29.66 18.86 7.28
N VAL A 38 29.37 18.53 6.02
CA VAL A 38 30.25 18.11 4.90
C VAL A 38 30.48 16.61 4.73
N GLY A 39 29.77 16.03 3.74
CA GLY A 39 30.31 15.33 2.55
C GLY A 39 31.13 14.05 2.76
N VAL A 40 30.79 12.99 2.00
CA VAL A 40 31.59 11.76 1.72
C VAL A 40 32.43 11.25 2.90
N SER A 41 31.92 10.28 3.66
CA SER A 41 32.58 9.92 4.92
C SER A 41 33.79 8.99 4.80
N THR A 42 34.00 8.29 3.68
CA THR A 42 35.14 7.39 3.50
C THR A 42 35.40 7.11 2.03
N VAL A 43 36.66 7.24 1.61
CA VAL A 43 37.17 6.70 0.35
C VAL A 43 38.13 5.57 0.68
N THR A 44 37.85 4.36 0.18
CA THR A 44 38.69 3.18 0.38
C THR A 44 39.37 2.79 -0.95
N LEU A 45 40.63 2.38 -0.85
CA LEU A 45 41.47 2.02 -2.00
C LEU A 45 41.30 0.53 -2.31
N ALA A 46 40.86 0.20 -3.52
CA ALA A 46 40.87 -1.16 -4.05
C ALA A 46 42.13 -1.39 -4.89
N THR A 47 42.79 -2.54 -4.70
CA THR A 47 43.90 -2.98 -5.56
C THR A 47 43.35 -3.72 -6.77
N ALA A 48 43.63 -3.21 -7.97
CA ALA A 48 43.03 -3.67 -9.24
C ALA A 48 43.39 -5.12 -9.63
N GLU A 49 42.40 -5.86 -10.15
CA GLU A 49 42.58 -6.97 -11.09
C GLU A 49 42.43 -6.47 -12.55
N GLU A 50 43.06 -7.16 -13.51
CA GLU A 50 43.14 -6.73 -14.92
C GLU A 50 41.78 -6.78 -15.65
N ALA A 51 41.24 -5.60 -15.99
CA ALA A 51 40.09 -5.46 -16.89
C ALA A 51 40.53 -5.11 -18.33
N THR A 52 39.79 -5.64 -19.31
CA THR A 52 39.97 -5.46 -20.75
C THR A 52 39.61 -4.03 -21.19
N THR A 53 40.50 -3.37 -21.93
CA THR A 53 40.30 -2.01 -22.46
C THR A 53 39.33 -2.00 -23.65
N ASP A 54 38.24 -1.24 -23.53
CA ASP A 54 37.38 -0.87 -24.66
C ASP A 54 37.85 0.46 -25.28
N ASN A 55 37.87 0.55 -26.61
CA ASN A 55 38.56 1.58 -27.38
C ASN A 55 37.68 2.83 -27.66
N SER A 56 36.76 3.13 -26.74
CA SER A 56 35.92 4.33 -26.78
C SER A 56 36.76 5.58 -26.53
N THR A 57 36.60 6.61 -27.37
CA THR A 57 37.30 7.90 -27.20
C THR A 57 36.57 8.87 -26.27
N SER A 58 35.32 8.60 -25.88
CA SER A 58 34.60 9.37 -24.86
C SER A 58 34.65 8.63 -23.51
N ARG A 59 35.18 9.31 -22.49
CA ARG A 59 35.15 8.84 -21.10
C ARG A 59 33.71 8.91 -20.58
N SER A 60 33.32 7.92 -19.78
CA SER A 60 32.07 7.94 -19.02
C SER A 60 32.32 7.29 -17.66
N LEU A 61 31.68 7.84 -16.62
CA LEU A 61 31.72 7.27 -15.28
C LEU A 61 30.86 6.01 -15.22
N ILE A 62 31.43 4.94 -14.66
CA ILE A 62 30.74 3.72 -14.27
C ILE A 62 30.65 3.73 -12.74
N CYS A 63 29.43 3.70 -12.23
CA CYS A 63 29.14 3.49 -10.81
C CYS A 63 28.63 2.07 -10.64
N LYS A 64 29.23 1.31 -9.73
CA LYS A 64 28.81 -0.05 -9.41
C LYS A 64 28.76 -0.29 -7.91
N THR A 65 27.77 -1.05 -7.48
CA THR A 65 27.70 -1.64 -6.15
C THR A 65 27.85 -3.16 -6.24
N SER A 66 28.18 -3.81 -5.12
CA SER A 66 28.20 -5.28 -5.05
C SER A 66 26.86 -5.93 -5.45
N TYR A 67 25.75 -5.22 -5.23
CA TYR A 67 24.42 -5.64 -5.67
C TYR A 67 24.30 -5.71 -7.19
N GLU A 68 24.80 -4.70 -7.90
CA GLU A 68 24.77 -4.66 -9.37
C GLU A 68 25.66 -5.73 -9.97
N GLU A 69 26.81 -6.02 -9.34
CA GLU A 69 27.68 -7.13 -9.76
C GLU A 69 27.03 -8.49 -9.57
N LYS A 70 26.39 -8.73 -8.42
CA LYS A 70 25.67 -9.97 -8.12
C LYS A 70 24.51 -10.21 -9.10
N ASN A 71 23.74 -9.17 -9.40
CA ASN A 71 22.50 -9.29 -10.15
C ASN A 71 22.65 -8.98 -11.65
N GLY A 72 23.77 -8.39 -12.08
CA GLY A 72 24.00 -7.99 -13.46
C GLY A 72 23.06 -6.88 -13.94
N ARG A 73 22.51 -6.06 -13.03
CA ARG A 73 21.55 -4.98 -13.31
C ARG A 73 22.14 -3.65 -12.88
N THR A 74 22.01 -2.60 -13.70
CA THR A 74 22.42 -1.24 -13.32
C THR A 74 21.31 -0.56 -12.50
N LEU A 75 21.67 0.04 -11.37
CA LEU A 75 20.74 0.76 -10.52
C LEU A 75 20.16 1.99 -11.22
N GLY A 76 18.87 2.23 -11.01
CA GLY A 76 18.19 3.38 -11.60
C GLY A 76 18.11 3.32 -13.14
N TYR A 77 18.27 2.14 -13.74
CA TYR A 77 18.04 1.96 -15.17
C TYR A 77 16.64 2.47 -15.54
N LEU A 78 16.57 3.32 -16.58
CA LEU A 78 15.39 4.05 -17.08
C LEU A 78 14.96 5.32 -16.34
N TYR A 79 15.53 5.67 -15.18
CA TYR A 79 15.22 6.95 -14.52
C TYR A 79 15.83 8.17 -15.23
N GLY A 80 16.68 7.97 -16.24
CA GLY A 80 17.36 9.05 -16.96
C GLY A 80 18.45 9.74 -16.15
N PHE A 81 18.72 9.29 -14.92
CA PHE A 81 19.91 9.63 -14.16
C PHE A 81 21.12 8.94 -14.79
N GLY A 82 22.22 9.67 -14.98
CA GLY A 82 23.41 9.10 -15.62
C GLY A 82 24.08 8.03 -14.76
N SER A 83 24.37 8.37 -13.51
CA SER A 83 25.01 7.49 -12.54
C SER A 83 24.25 7.52 -11.22
N VAL A 84 23.87 6.36 -10.70
CA VAL A 84 23.17 6.21 -9.42
C VAL A 84 24.06 5.46 -8.45
N ALA A 85 24.19 6.00 -7.23
CA ALA A 85 24.80 5.32 -6.10
C ALA A 85 23.72 4.97 -5.08
N GLN A 86 23.87 3.83 -4.40
CA GLN A 86 23.01 3.52 -3.27
C GLN A 86 23.56 4.20 -2.02
N ALA A 87 22.73 5.01 -1.39
CA ALA A 87 23.08 5.66 -0.14
C ALA A 87 23.44 4.61 0.94
N TYR A 88 24.48 4.91 1.72
CA TYR A 88 25.01 4.05 2.79
C TYR A 88 25.50 2.67 2.33
N ARG A 89 25.83 2.52 1.04
CA ARG A 89 26.54 1.37 0.50
C ARG A 89 27.81 1.82 -0.25
N GLU A 90 28.84 0.99 -0.20
CA GLU A 90 30.05 1.23 -0.99
C GLU A 90 29.70 1.23 -2.48
N THR A 91 30.16 2.27 -3.17
CA THR A 91 30.01 2.44 -4.62
C THR A 91 31.41 2.54 -5.23
N TYR A 92 31.72 1.62 -6.13
CA TYR A 92 32.96 1.58 -6.90
C TYR A 92 32.81 2.47 -8.13
N LEU A 93 33.72 3.43 -8.27
CA LEU A 93 33.77 4.38 -9.38
C LEU A 93 34.93 4.04 -10.30
N THR A 94 34.63 3.83 -11.57
CA THR A 94 35.62 3.56 -12.63
C THR A 94 35.30 4.36 -13.90
N LEU A 95 36.27 4.53 -14.78
CA LEU A 95 36.02 5.02 -16.13
C LEU A 95 35.83 3.84 -17.08
N ASN A 96 34.91 3.96 -18.04
CA ASN A 96 34.72 2.98 -19.11
C ASN A 96 36.00 2.65 -19.91
N THR A 97 36.97 3.57 -19.94
CA THR A 97 38.27 3.39 -20.61
C THR A 97 39.25 2.53 -19.81
N GLY A 98 39.03 2.34 -18.50
CA GLY A 98 39.98 1.68 -17.60
C GLY A 98 41.25 2.50 -17.31
N GLU A 99 41.26 3.79 -17.68
CA GLU A 99 42.36 4.72 -17.43
C GLU A 99 42.50 5.02 -15.93
N ALA A 100 43.74 5.16 -15.46
CA ALA A 100 44.00 5.63 -14.10
C ALA A 100 43.98 7.16 -14.09
N VAL A 101 43.23 7.76 -13.15
CA VAL A 101 43.07 9.21 -13.01
C VAL A 101 43.20 9.66 -11.55
N TYR A 102 43.41 10.96 -11.34
CA TYR A 102 43.24 11.56 -10.01
C TYR A 102 41.76 11.86 -9.79
N TRP A 103 41.22 11.45 -8.66
CA TRP A 103 39.80 11.57 -8.36
C TRP A 103 39.52 12.70 -7.36
N THR A 104 38.41 13.39 -7.55
CA THR A 104 37.86 14.38 -6.61
C THR A 104 36.37 14.10 -6.45
N VAL A 105 35.89 14.00 -5.22
CA VAL A 105 34.46 13.81 -4.92
C VAL A 105 34.01 14.95 -4.01
N ASP A 106 32.99 15.69 -4.43
CA ASP A 106 32.46 16.87 -3.73
C ASP A 106 33.57 17.86 -3.29
N ASP A 107 34.43 18.22 -4.22
CA ASP A 107 35.61 19.09 -4.04
C ASP A 107 36.68 18.55 -3.06
N VAL A 108 36.57 17.29 -2.64
CA VAL A 108 37.58 16.60 -1.82
C VAL A 108 38.44 15.70 -2.69
N GLU A 109 39.73 16.05 -2.83
CA GLU A 109 40.69 15.21 -3.56
C GLU A 109 40.94 13.89 -2.83
N VAL A 110 40.83 12.78 -3.57
CA VAL A 110 41.27 11.47 -3.08
C VAL A 110 42.79 11.48 -3.05
N THR A 111 43.35 11.58 -1.85
CA THR A 111 44.79 11.79 -1.66
C THR A 111 45.58 10.51 -1.96
N THR A 112 46.13 10.40 -3.17
CA THR A 112 47.06 9.35 -3.59
C THR A 112 48.28 9.92 -4.32
N ASP A 113 49.43 9.24 -4.21
CA ASP A 113 50.65 9.63 -4.90
C ASP A 113 50.58 9.37 -6.42
N GLU A 114 49.80 8.36 -6.82
CA GLU A 114 49.63 7.90 -8.20
C GLU A 114 48.14 7.91 -8.59
N PRO A 115 47.80 8.10 -9.88
CA PRO A 115 46.43 8.02 -10.34
C PRO A 115 45.88 6.60 -10.17
N LEU A 116 44.57 6.48 -9.93
CA LEU A 116 43.88 5.22 -9.68
C LEU A 116 42.88 4.89 -10.78
N LYS A 117 42.74 3.61 -11.10
CA LYS A 117 41.69 3.12 -12.02
C LYS A 117 40.31 3.06 -11.38
N GLU A 118 40.28 2.86 -10.07
CA GLU A 118 39.07 2.66 -9.28
C GLU A 118 39.21 3.30 -7.91
N ILE A 119 38.12 3.83 -7.39
CA ILE A 119 37.96 4.22 -5.98
C ILE A 119 36.64 3.66 -5.45
N SER A 120 36.58 3.35 -4.15
CA SER A 120 35.32 3.05 -3.45
C SER A 120 34.88 4.26 -2.64
N VAL A 121 33.61 4.64 -2.76
CA VAL A 121 33.03 5.83 -2.13
C VAL A 121 31.74 5.44 -1.39
N LEU A 122 31.60 5.95 -0.15
CA LEU A 122 30.36 5.83 0.63
C LEU A 122 29.58 7.15 0.61
N PHE A 123 28.53 7.20 -0.21
CA PHE A 123 27.60 8.34 -0.27
C PHE A 123 26.56 8.22 0.85
N LYS A 124 26.35 9.28 1.63
CA LYS A 124 25.40 9.29 2.77
C LYS A 124 24.23 10.23 2.57
N ASP A 125 24.48 11.36 1.91
CA ASP A 125 23.44 12.34 1.61
C ASP A 125 22.63 11.85 0.40
N LEU A 126 21.33 12.15 0.36
CA LEU A 126 20.43 11.77 -0.73
C LEU A 126 20.36 12.86 -1.80
N ASP A 127 21.51 13.21 -2.36
CA ASP A 127 21.65 14.34 -3.25
C ASP A 127 22.48 13.99 -4.50
N LYS A 128 22.71 15.01 -5.33
CA LYS A 128 23.66 15.02 -6.43
C LYS A 128 25.05 15.27 -5.87
N HIS A 129 25.95 14.35 -6.15
CA HIS A 129 27.37 14.45 -5.83
C HIS A 129 28.16 14.75 -7.11
N THR A 130 29.23 15.52 -6.94
CA THR A 130 30.13 15.88 -8.03
C THR A 130 31.35 14.97 -8.00
N VAL A 131 31.62 14.28 -9.11
CA VAL A 131 32.83 13.46 -9.28
C VAL A 131 33.66 14.06 -10.38
N ALA A 132 34.84 14.59 -10.07
CA ALA A 132 35.76 15.17 -11.04
C ALA A 132 37.03 14.32 -11.17
N ILE A 133 37.63 14.37 -12.37
CA ILE A 133 38.88 13.68 -12.66
C ILE A 133 39.98 14.67 -13.07
N ASN A 134 41.24 14.29 -12.83
CA ASN A 134 42.45 15.05 -13.21
C ASN A 134 42.37 16.54 -12.83
N HIS A 135 42.02 16.83 -11.58
CA HIS A 135 41.88 18.20 -11.04
C HIS A 135 40.81 19.04 -11.77
N GLY A 136 39.69 18.42 -12.15
CA GLY A 136 38.54 19.12 -12.74
C GLY A 136 38.59 19.25 -14.27
N GLU A 137 39.40 18.44 -14.94
CA GLU A 137 39.42 18.35 -16.42
C GLU A 137 38.04 17.93 -16.95
N GLU A 138 37.41 16.97 -16.27
CA GLU A 138 36.09 16.44 -16.59
C GLU A 138 35.32 16.18 -15.30
N VAL A 139 34.01 16.42 -15.35
CA VAL A 139 33.11 16.40 -14.18
C VAL A 139 31.87 15.58 -14.51
N PHE A 140 31.54 14.67 -13.61
CA PHE A 140 30.39 13.77 -13.66
C PHE A 140 29.46 14.04 -12.48
N THR A 141 28.19 13.69 -12.62
CA THR A 141 27.19 13.77 -11.55
C THR A 141 26.78 12.36 -11.14
N VAL A 142 26.84 12.09 -9.83
CA VAL A 142 26.35 10.85 -9.21
C VAL A 142 25.14 11.18 -8.37
N HIS A 143 24.02 10.51 -8.60
CA HIS A 143 22.80 10.66 -7.80
C HIS A 143 22.80 9.60 -6.69
N SER A 144 22.96 10.03 -5.44
CA SER A 144 22.85 9.14 -4.27
C SER A 144 21.38 8.98 -3.90
N LYS A 145 20.88 7.73 -3.96
CA LYS A 145 19.45 7.41 -3.76
C LYS A 145 19.28 6.23 -2.81
N VAL A 146 18.13 6.17 -2.17
CA VAL A 146 17.64 4.92 -1.58
C VAL A 146 17.27 3.97 -2.71
N VAL A 147 17.61 2.69 -2.57
CA VAL A 147 17.33 1.69 -3.61
C VAL A 147 16.36 0.65 -3.07
N ARG A 148 15.14 0.66 -3.57
CA ARG A 148 14.13 -0.37 -3.34
C ARG A 148 14.43 -1.56 -4.25
N ARG A 149 14.44 -2.76 -3.69
CA ARG A 149 14.88 -4.00 -4.36
C ARG A 149 13.82 -5.07 -4.14
N GLU A 150 13.83 -6.10 -4.97
CA GLU A 150 13.00 -7.28 -4.74
C GLU A 150 13.48 -7.98 -3.44
N ILE A 151 12.57 -8.15 -2.48
CA ILE A 151 12.89 -8.57 -1.10
C ILE A 151 13.54 -9.97 -1.01
N ARG A 152 13.23 -10.89 -1.94
CA ARG A 152 13.79 -12.24 -2.03
C ARG A 152 15.13 -12.29 -2.76
N ASP A 153 15.54 -11.20 -3.42
CA ASP A 153 16.86 -11.07 -4.06
C ASP A 153 17.91 -10.46 -3.11
N LEU A 154 17.48 -9.94 -1.95
CA LEU A 154 18.37 -9.48 -0.87
C LEU A 154 19.27 -10.62 -0.40
N ASP A 155 20.50 -10.30 0.00
CA ASP A 155 21.26 -11.26 0.79
C ASP A 155 20.73 -11.30 2.23
N GLN A 156 21.16 -12.29 3.00
CA GLN A 156 20.64 -12.52 4.34
C GLN A 156 20.89 -11.30 5.26
N ALA A 157 22.02 -10.61 5.11
CA ALA A 157 22.34 -9.47 5.96
C ALA A 157 21.44 -8.27 5.65
N ASP A 158 21.19 -7.99 4.37
CA ASP A 158 20.25 -6.95 3.94
C ASP A 158 18.80 -7.28 4.34
N LEU A 159 18.41 -8.55 4.23
CA LEU A 159 17.07 -9.01 4.65
C LEU A 159 16.88 -8.87 6.16
N ASP A 160 17.86 -9.31 6.96
CA ASP A 160 17.81 -9.19 8.42
C ASP A 160 17.78 -7.72 8.85
N ALA A 161 18.60 -6.85 8.23
CA ALA A 161 18.58 -5.42 8.50
C ALA A 161 17.20 -4.78 8.21
N TYR A 162 16.58 -5.13 7.09
CA TYR A 162 15.23 -4.67 6.76
C TYR A 162 14.19 -5.15 7.79
N LEU A 163 14.17 -6.46 8.06
CA LEU A 163 13.13 -7.05 8.92
C LEU A 163 13.32 -6.66 10.39
N ASP A 164 14.54 -6.45 10.86
CA ASP A 164 14.83 -5.99 12.22
C ASP A 164 14.45 -4.51 12.39
N ALA A 165 14.76 -3.65 11.42
CA ALA A 165 14.32 -2.25 11.42
C ALA A 165 12.79 -2.15 11.35
N ALA A 166 12.15 -2.94 10.49
CA ALA A 166 10.69 -3.03 10.45
C ALA A 166 10.14 -3.48 11.80
N TYR A 167 10.68 -4.53 12.40
CA TYR A 167 10.21 -5.02 13.71
C TYR A 167 10.35 -3.99 14.82
N GLU A 168 11.41 -3.18 14.82
CA GLU A 168 11.53 -2.04 15.74
C GLU A 168 10.39 -1.02 15.52
N ILE A 169 10.04 -0.66 14.29
CA ILE A 169 8.88 0.22 13.99
C ILE A 169 7.57 -0.34 14.56
N TYR A 170 7.43 -1.67 14.52
CA TYR A 170 6.24 -2.36 15.01
C TYR A 170 6.16 -2.49 16.54
N THR A 171 7.28 -2.36 17.24
CA THR A 171 7.37 -2.62 18.68
C THR A 171 7.65 -1.37 19.50
N VAL A 172 8.30 -0.37 18.92
CA VAL A 172 8.56 0.92 19.57
C VAL A 172 7.32 1.81 19.51
N GLY A 173 6.87 2.30 20.66
CA GLY A 173 5.77 3.28 20.72
C GLY A 173 6.19 4.63 20.10
N GLN A 174 5.22 5.43 19.63
CA GLN A 174 5.49 6.68 18.90
C GLN A 174 6.41 7.64 19.69
N GLU A 175 6.08 7.94 20.95
CA GLU A 175 6.88 8.87 21.78
C GLU A 175 8.30 8.34 22.02
N ALA A 176 8.44 7.05 22.31
CA ALA A 176 9.74 6.43 22.54
C ALA A 176 10.59 6.42 21.25
N GLY A 177 9.96 6.14 20.10
CA GLY A 177 10.61 6.14 18.80
C GLY A 177 11.07 7.53 18.39
N VAL A 178 10.24 8.56 18.55
CA VAL A 178 10.63 9.96 18.30
C VAL A 178 11.81 10.38 19.18
N SER A 179 11.78 10.02 20.46
CA SER A 179 12.88 10.31 21.40
C SER A 179 14.19 9.61 21.02
N LYS A 180 14.11 8.38 20.47
CA LYS A 180 15.28 7.56 20.13
C LYS A 180 15.84 7.87 18.74
N TYR A 181 14.98 8.09 17.76
CA TYR A 181 15.34 8.14 16.34
C TYR A 181 15.20 9.53 15.71
N GLY A 182 14.37 10.41 16.27
CA GLY A 182 14.15 11.79 15.79
C GLY A 182 12.70 12.10 15.45
N GLU A 183 12.40 13.37 15.19
CA GLU A 183 11.02 13.89 15.07
C GLU A 183 10.22 13.33 13.89
N ASN A 184 10.90 12.89 12.82
CA ASN A 184 10.26 12.31 11.64
C ASN A 184 9.94 10.82 11.78
N PHE A 185 10.26 10.20 12.93
CA PHE A 185 9.97 8.80 13.17
C PHE A 185 8.47 8.58 13.36
N GLU A 186 7.90 7.66 12.58
CA GLU A 186 6.53 7.17 12.72
C GLU A 186 6.52 5.68 13.05
N SER A 187 5.93 5.32 14.20
CA SER A 187 5.70 3.93 14.59
C SER A 187 4.58 3.30 13.76
N ILE A 188 4.47 1.97 13.85
CA ILE A 188 3.36 1.27 13.19
C ILE A 188 2.00 1.84 13.60
N TYR A 189 1.81 2.20 14.87
CA TYR A 189 0.53 2.66 15.37
C TYR A 189 0.16 4.00 14.74
N LYS A 190 1.15 4.88 14.51
CA LYS A 190 0.91 6.15 13.85
C LYS A 190 0.62 5.97 12.36
N LEU A 191 1.36 5.12 11.66
CA LEU A 191 1.09 4.78 10.26
C LEU A 191 -0.30 4.15 10.08
N LEU A 192 -0.65 3.18 10.94
CA LEU A 192 -1.97 2.54 10.95
C LEU A 192 -3.09 3.53 11.25
N GLN A 193 -2.89 4.49 12.16
CA GLN A 193 -3.85 5.56 12.41
C GLN A 193 -4.08 6.40 11.15
N ILE A 194 -3.03 6.80 10.44
CA ILE A 194 -3.15 7.61 9.22
C ILE A 194 -3.97 6.84 8.18
N HIS A 195 -3.67 5.55 7.98
CA HIS A 195 -4.42 4.70 7.06
C HIS A 195 -5.89 4.50 7.48
N LEU A 196 -6.17 4.34 8.79
CA LEU A 196 -7.52 4.26 9.31
C LEU A 196 -8.32 5.55 9.06
N TYR A 197 -7.71 6.73 9.24
CA TYR A 197 -8.38 8.00 8.92
C TYR A 197 -8.63 8.16 7.41
N GLY A 198 -7.77 7.60 6.56
CA GLY A 198 -7.99 7.57 5.12
C GLY A 198 -9.10 6.61 4.69
N ALA A 199 -9.12 5.40 5.24
CA ALA A 199 -9.88 4.30 4.65
C ALA A 199 -11.06 3.79 5.50
N ALA A 200 -11.16 4.20 6.75
CA ALA A 200 -12.23 3.80 7.67
C ALA A 200 -13.10 4.97 8.14
N ASP A 201 -13.05 6.10 7.43
CA ASP A 201 -13.96 7.22 7.69
C ASP A 201 -15.42 6.82 7.39
N LYS A 202 -16.34 7.37 8.20
CA LYS A 202 -17.79 7.14 8.06
C LYS A 202 -18.37 7.81 6.81
N ALA A 203 -17.72 8.86 6.30
CA ALA A 203 -18.19 9.61 5.15
C ALA A 203 -18.00 8.84 3.84
N CYS A 204 -16.80 8.31 3.60
CA CYS A 204 -16.41 7.57 2.39
C CYS A 204 -15.00 6.95 2.56
N ASP A 205 -14.49 6.27 1.52
CA ASP A 205 -13.09 5.82 1.47
C ASP A 205 -12.25 6.90 0.79
N HIS A 206 -11.34 7.54 1.52
CA HIS A 206 -10.52 8.62 0.98
C HIS A 206 -9.28 8.11 0.23
N TRP A 207 -8.95 6.82 0.34
CA TRP A 207 -7.63 6.29 -0.03
C TRP A 207 -7.66 5.19 -1.09
N HIS A 208 -8.73 4.39 -1.18
CA HIS A 208 -8.70 3.20 -2.03
C HIS A 208 -9.45 3.34 -3.36
N ASP A 209 -10.18 4.42 -3.60
CA ASP A 209 -10.95 4.56 -4.85
C ASP A 209 -10.15 5.30 -5.94
N ASP A 210 -9.93 4.66 -7.09
CA ASP A 210 -9.44 5.29 -8.32
C ASP A 210 -8.16 6.16 -8.14
N ALA A 211 -8.13 7.38 -8.70
CA ALA A 211 -6.96 8.20 -8.93
C ALA A 211 -6.11 8.56 -7.71
N GLY A 212 -6.69 8.58 -6.50
CA GLY A 212 -5.94 8.86 -5.27
C GLY A 212 -5.09 7.68 -4.78
N MET A 213 -5.43 6.44 -5.18
CA MET A 213 -4.92 5.23 -4.52
C MET A 213 -3.40 5.14 -4.50
N VAL A 214 -2.75 5.30 -5.65
CA VAL A 214 -1.30 5.14 -5.75
C VAL A 214 -0.56 6.21 -4.94
N ASN A 215 -1.03 7.45 -4.99
CA ASN A 215 -0.42 8.53 -4.24
C ASN A 215 -0.48 8.30 -2.72
N HIS A 216 -1.63 7.86 -2.19
CA HIS A 216 -1.76 7.55 -0.76
C HIS A 216 -0.83 6.40 -0.34
N HIS A 217 -0.76 5.34 -1.14
CA HIS A 217 0.07 4.17 -0.82
C HIS A 217 1.57 4.46 -0.96
N VAL A 218 1.99 5.24 -1.96
CA VAL A 218 3.38 5.69 -2.10
C VAL A 218 3.75 6.63 -0.95
N GLY A 219 2.88 7.56 -0.57
CA GLY A 219 3.11 8.50 0.53
C GLY A 219 3.28 7.82 1.89
N ILE A 220 2.39 6.87 2.24
CA ILE A 220 2.52 6.13 3.51
C ILE A 220 3.72 5.17 3.50
N THR A 221 4.04 4.56 2.35
CA THR A 221 5.23 3.71 2.20
C THR A 221 6.52 4.52 2.35
N TRP A 222 6.55 5.74 1.83
CA TRP A 222 7.68 6.65 2.03
C TRP A 222 7.80 7.04 3.51
N LYS A 223 6.70 7.28 4.23
CA LYS A 223 6.75 7.48 5.69
C LYS A 223 7.33 6.28 6.45
N PHE A 224 6.94 5.07 6.08
CA PHE A 224 7.55 3.86 6.62
C PHE A 224 9.04 3.77 6.30
N GLU A 225 9.45 4.08 5.05
CA GLU A 225 10.86 4.09 4.62
C GLU A 225 11.70 5.13 5.38
N GLN A 226 11.15 6.30 5.70
CA GLN A 226 11.82 7.29 6.54
C GLN A 226 12.10 6.70 7.94
N SER A 227 11.10 6.10 8.59
CA SER A 227 11.28 5.43 9.88
C SER A 227 12.31 4.30 9.82
N LEU A 228 12.27 3.47 8.78
CA LEU A 228 13.23 2.39 8.55
C LEU A 228 14.66 2.94 8.53
N ARG A 229 14.87 4.02 7.77
CA ARG A 229 16.20 4.61 7.56
C ARG A 229 16.71 5.41 8.75
N MET A 230 15.82 5.88 9.63
CA MET A 230 16.22 6.44 10.91
C MET A 230 16.71 5.36 11.89
N ILE A 231 16.26 4.11 11.72
CA ILE A 231 16.73 2.96 12.52
C ILE A 231 18.00 2.36 11.90
N ASP A 232 17.97 2.05 10.61
CA ASP A 232 19.11 1.57 9.84
C ASP A 232 19.13 2.28 8.48
N PRO A 233 20.07 3.22 8.24
CA PRO A 233 20.08 4.04 7.03
C PRO A 233 20.41 3.24 5.76
N THR A 234 20.78 1.97 5.90
CA THR A 234 21.19 1.10 4.80
C THR A 234 20.06 0.33 4.15
N THR A 235 18.88 0.28 4.78
CA THR A 235 17.69 -0.39 4.25
C THR A 235 16.75 0.55 3.49
N ALA A 236 15.71 0.00 2.89
CA ALA A 236 14.70 0.69 2.09
C ALA A 236 13.34 -0.01 2.23
N SER A 237 12.28 0.61 1.71
CA SER A 237 11.00 -0.08 1.53
C SER A 237 11.08 -0.99 0.29
N HIS A 238 11.75 -2.13 0.44
CA HIS A 238 11.86 -3.16 -0.59
C HIS A 238 10.49 -3.65 -1.08
N TYR A 239 10.43 -4.21 -2.28
CA TYR A 239 9.18 -4.64 -2.92
C TYR A 239 9.11 -6.16 -3.09
N TRP A 240 7.91 -6.67 -3.28
CA TRP A 240 7.64 -8.07 -3.60
C TRP A 240 7.01 -8.17 -4.99
N ASP A 241 7.73 -8.79 -5.92
CA ASP A 241 7.19 -9.07 -7.25
C ASP A 241 6.40 -10.39 -7.24
N TYR A 242 5.12 -10.32 -6.90
CA TYR A 242 4.23 -11.48 -6.81
C TYR A 242 3.85 -12.11 -8.17
N THR A 243 4.28 -11.53 -9.29
CA THR A 243 4.11 -12.16 -10.61
C THR A 243 5.03 -13.36 -10.81
N ARG A 244 6.11 -13.43 -10.01
CA ARG A 244 7.09 -14.53 -10.02
C ARG A 244 6.48 -15.87 -9.64
N GLU A 245 5.46 -15.88 -8.81
CA GLU A 245 4.83 -17.07 -8.26
C GLU A 245 4.26 -17.93 -9.39
N VAL A 246 3.41 -17.34 -10.23
CA VAL A 246 2.80 -18.03 -11.37
C VAL A 246 3.84 -18.43 -12.40
N ALA A 247 4.79 -17.53 -12.71
CA ALA A 247 5.84 -17.81 -13.69
C ALA A 247 6.73 -19.00 -13.28
N ASN A 248 6.96 -19.20 -11.98
CA ASN A 248 7.76 -20.29 -11.44
C ASN A 248 6.93 -21.53 -11.09
N GLY A 249 5.61 -21.52 -11.29
CA GLY A 249 4.71 -22.61 -10.90
C GLY A 249 4.63 -22.82 -9.39
N VAL A 250 4.87 -21.77 -8.61
CA VAL A 250 4.77 -21.77 -7.14
C VAL A 250 3.35 -21.37 -6.78
N ALA A 251 2.69 -22.19 -5.96
CA ALA A 251 1.40 -21.83 -5.41
C ALA A 251 1.55 -20.59 -4.53
N TRP A 252 0.61 -19.65 -4.63
CA TRP A 252 0.75 -18.33 -4.01
C TRP A 252 0.95 -18.39 -2.49
N TRP A 253 0.34 -19.37 -1.81
CA TRP A 253 0.45 -19.59 -0.36
C TRP A 253 1.75 -20.28 0.07
N GLU A 254 2.52 -20.82 -0.89
CA GLU A 254 3.82 -21.46 -0.66
C GLU A 254 4.99 -20.51 -0.93
N THR A 255 4.73 -19.24 -1.24
CA THR A 255 5.79 -18.25 -1.43
C THR A 255 6.68 -18.15 -0.19
N SER A 256 7.97 -17.94 -0.41
CA SER A 256 8.98 -17.89 0.66
C SER A 256 8.71 -16.77 1.67
N ILE A 257 7.95 -15.75 1.28
CA ILE A 257 7.58 -14.60 2.10
C ILE A 257 6.72 -15.02 3.31
N PHE A 258 6.03 -16.16 3.23
CA PHE A 258 5.24 -16.72 4.33
C PHE A 258 6.00 -17.72 5.23
N GLN A 259 7.32 -17.82 5.07
CA GLN A 259 8.17 -18.58 6.00
C GLN A 259 8.49 -17.76 7.25
N ASP A 260 8.84 -18.44 8.34
CA ASP A 260 9.08 -17.83 9.66
C ASP A 260 10.22 -16.83 9.70
N ASP A 261 11.22 -17.01 8.84
CA ASP A 261 12.37 -16.12 8.65
C ASP A 261 11.99 -14.82 7.90
N TYR A 262 10.87 -14.83 7.19
CA TYR A 262 10.25 -13.65 6.56
C TYR A 262 9.08 -13.12 7.42
N PHE A 263 7.83 -13.34 6.97
CA PHE A 263 6.63 -12.74 7.55
C PHE A 263 5.71 -13.74 8.26
N GLY A 264 6.11 -15.01 8.35
CA GLY A 264 5.33 -16.09 8.97
C GLY A 264 4.13 -16.52 8.14
N SER A 265 3.47 -17.59 8.60
CA SER A 265 2.39 -18.28 7.85
C SER A 265 1.31 -17.33 7.32
N ASN A 266 0.89 -17.57 6.08
CA ASN A 266 -0.24 -16.89 5.46
C ASN A 266 -1.59 -17.27 6.07
N SER A 267 -1.73 -18.48 6.61
CA SER A 267 -2.99 -18.96 7.17
C SER A 267 -2.69 -19.83 8.39
N PRO A 268 -2.53 -19.22 9.57
CA PRO A 268 -2.25 -19.96 10.80
C PRO A 268 -3.34 -20.97 11.14
N ASP A 269 -2.93 -22.18 11.52
CA ASP A 269 -3.82 -23.30 11.91
C ASP A 269 -4.16 -23.25 13.40
N ASN A 270 -4.82 -22.17 13.82
CA ASN A 270 -5.39 -22.03 15.16
C ASN A 270 -6.75 -21.34 15.09
N GLU A 271 -7.59 -21.54 16.12
CA GLU A 271 -8.99 -21.09 16.15
C GLU A 271 -9.16 -19.58 15.98
N ASP A 272 -8.17 -18.80 16.41
CA ASP A 272 -8.18 -17.34 16.35
C ASP A 272 -7.43 -16.78 15.13
N HIS A 273 -6.91 -17.64 14.26
CA HIS A 273 -6.14 -17.27 13.05
C HIS A 273 -4.89 -16.42 13.33
N ILE A 274 -4.35 -16.48 14.54
CA ILE A 274 -3.22 -15.65 15.00
C ILE A 274 -1.92 -16.16 14.36
N VAL A 275 -1.08 -15.25 13.86
CA VAL A 275 0.30 -15.62 13.48
C VAL A 275 1.10 -15.90 14.76
N THR A 276 1.56 -17.13 14.97
CA THR A 276 2.19 -17.56 16.26
C THR A 276 3.69 -17.83 16.18
N GLU A 277 4.27 -17.86 14.98
CA GLU A 277 5.66 -18.26 14.73
C GLU A 277 6.44 -17.15 13.98
N GLY A 278 7.76 -17.31 13.90
CA GLY A 278 8.66 -16.34 13.27
C GLY A 278 8.80 -15.00 14.02
N ARG A 279 9.45 -14.02 13.36
CA ARG A 279 9.72 -12.67 13.90
C ARG A 279 8.43 -11.92 14.32
N TRP A 280 7.30 -12.27 13.69
CA TRP A 280 6.01 -11.60 13.85
C TRP A 280 5.00 -12.40 14.68
N GLY A 281 5.44 -13.49 15.32
CA GLY A 281 4.61 -14.30 16.19
C GLY A 281 4.01 -13.47 17.33
N TYR A 282 2.69 -13.53 17.48
CA TYR A 282 1.91 -12.74 18.44
C TYR A 282 2.14 -11.23 18.31
N LEU A 283 2.33 -10.71 17.11
CA LEU A 283 2.43 -9.28 16.86
C LEU A 283 1.20 -8.55 17.42
N PRO A 284 1.36 -7.66 18.43
CA PRO A 284 0.24 -7.08 19.14
C PRO A 284 -0.39 -5.93 18.36
N ILE A 285 -1.71 -5.85 18.45
CA ILE A 285 -2.48 -4.67 18.03
C ILE A 285 -2.62 -3.75 19.23
N MET A 286 -2.46 -2.44 19.01
CA MET A 286 -2.59 -1.46 20.08
C MET A 286 -3.96 -1.59 20.75
N ALA A 287 -3.94 -1.98 22.03
CA ALA A 287 -5.11 -2.00 22.89
C ALA A 287 -5.31 -0.65 23.58
N ASN A 288 -6.53 -0.38 24.03
CA ASN A 288 -6.92 0.90 24.66
C ASN A 288 -6.62 2.12 23.76
N ALA A 289 -6.75 1.95 22.45
CA ALA A 289 -6.34 2.95 21.46
C ALA A 289 -7.26 4.18 21.38
N ARG A 290 -8.31 4.29 22.20
CA ARG A 290 -9.30 5.39 22.16
C ARG A 290 -8.71 6.76 22.51
N GLU A 291 -7.67 6.80 23.33
CA GLU A 291 -6.95 8.05 23.61
C GLU A 291 -5.98 8.42 22.49
N PHE A 292 -5.58 7.44 21.69
CA PHE A 292 -4.65 7.61 20.57
C PHE A 292 -5.36 7.97 19.27
N SER A 293 -6.47 7.29 18.95
CA SER A 293 -7.22 7.38 17.69
C SER A 293 -8.72 7.49 17.92
N THR A 294 -9.40 8.31 17.11
CA THR A 294 -10.87 8.36 17.07
C THR A 294 -11.49 7.20 16.29
N ILE A 295 -10.70 6.50 15.49
CA ILE A 295 -11.12 5.28 14.79
C ILE A 295 -10.47 4.08 15.48
N VAL A 296 -11.32 3.26 16.08
CA VAL A 296 -11.00 1.99 16.74
C VAL A 296 -12.16 1.03 16.56
N ASN A 297 -11.92 -0.26 16.79
CA ASN A 297 -13.01 -1.22 16.88
C ASN A 297 -13.76 -1.12 18.23
N PRO A 298 -14.89 -1.83 18.42
CA PRO A 298 -15.70 -1.70 19.62
C PRO A 298 -14.98 -2.11 20.91
N TYR A 299 -13.92 -2.92 20.83
CA TYR A 299 -13.11 -3.30 21.99
C TYR A 299 -12.02 -2.28 22.31
N GLY A 300 -11.82 -1.27 21.45
CA GLY A 300 -10.77 -0.26 21.60
C GLY A 300 -9.41 -0.72 21.09
N LEU A 301 -9.39 -1.68 20.16
CA LEU A 301 -8.19 -2.02 19.40
C LEU A 301 -8.04 -1.01 18.25
N LEU A 302 -6.81 -0.60 17.94
CA LEU A 302 -6.50 0.23 16.77
C LEU A 302 -6.72 -0.60 15.49
N ARG A 303 -7.97 -0.70 15.07
CA ARG A 303 -8.47 -1.61 14.04
C ARG A 303 -9.71 -0.97 13.42
N SER A 304 -10.03 -1.39 12.20
CA SER A 304 -11.21 -0.95 11.46
C SER A 304 -12.47 -1.06 12.33
N PRO A 305 -13.36 -0.06 12.32
CA PRO A 305 -14.46 0.01 13.28
C PRO A 305 -15.40 -1.18 13.15
N TRP A 306 -15.67 -1.65 11.93
CA TRP A 306 -16.53 -2.80 11.66
C TRP A 306 -15.91 -4.16 12.00
N ASN A 307 -14.61 -4.25 12.22
CA ASN A 307 -13.97 -5.51 12.61
C ASN A 307 -14.16 -5.74 14.11
N THR A 308 -15.28 -6.37 14.45
CA THR A 308 -15.69 -6.62 15.84
C THR A 308 -15.01 -7.83 16.47
N ASN A 309 -13.83 -8.20 15.99
CA ASN A 309 -13.01 -9.25 16.60
C ASN A 309 -12.25 -8.69 17.84
N PRO A 310 -12.37 -9.31 19.05
CA PRO A 310 -11.65 -8.89 20.25
C PRO A 310 -10.19 -9.37 20.33
N VAL A 311 -9.73 -10.24 19.42
CA VAL A 311 -8.37 -10.80 19.44
C VAL A 311 -7.34 -9.67 19.23
N PRO A 312 -6.40 -9.44 20.18
CA PRO A 312 -5.49 -8.30 20.16
C PRO A 312 -4.16 -8.59 19.44
N TYR A 313 -4.17 -9.49 18.46
CA TYR A 313 -3.00 -9.92 17.70
C TYR A 313 -3.29 -9.90 16.20
N LEU A 314 -2.23 -9.84 15.38
CA LEU A 314 -2.30 -10.01 13.94
C LEU A 314 -2.92 -11.36 13.57
N MET A 315 -3.89 -11.34 12.66
CA MET A 315 -4.60 -12.51 12.17
C MET A 315 -4.58 -12.58 10.65
N ARG A 316 -4.52 -13.79 10.10
CA ARG A 316 -4.56 -14.04 8.65
C ARG A 316 -5.37 -15.27 8.32
N SER A 317 -5.99 -15.29 7.15
CA SER A 317 -6.70 -16.46 6.66
C SER A 317 -6.64 -16.50 5.15
N ASN A 318 -6.41 -17.68 4.59
CA ASN A 318 -6.53 -17.92 3.16
C ASN A 318 -7.97 -18.22 2.72
N GLU A 319 -8.97 -18.04 3.59
CA GLU A 319 -10.38 -18.23 3.27
C GLU A 319 -11.19 -16.94 3.46
N THR A 320 -12.08 -16.65 2.51
CA THR A 320 -13.06 -15.57 2.58
C THR A 320 -14.45 -16.19 2.59
N VAL A 321 -15.13 -16.13 3.74
CA VAL A 321 -16.47 -16.71 3.97
C VAL A 321 -16.51 -18.22 3.63
N GLY A 322 -15.42 -18.93 3.93
CA GLY A 322 -15.24 -20.36 3.64
C GLY A 322 -14.89 -20.69 2.19
N ILE A 323 -14.70 -19.68 1.34
CA ILE A 323 -14.13 -19.85 0.00
C ILE A 323 -12.62 -19.67 0.09
N TYR A 324 -11.89 -20.70 -0.28
CA TYR A 324 -10.43 -20.61 -0.43
C TYR A 324 -10.04 -19.50 -1.41
N ALA A 325 -9.18 -18.60 -0.95
CA ALA A 325 -8.63 -17.46 -1.69
C ALA A 325 -9.72 -16.62 -2.40
N ASP A 326 -10.94 -16.58 -1.86
CA ASP A 326 -12.12 -15.98 -2.52
C ASP A 326 -12.37 -16.48 -3.97
N GLY A 327 -11.84 -17.65 -4.33
CA GLY A 327 -11.91 -18.23 -5.67
C GLY A 327 -10.73 -17.88 -6.58
N TYR A 328 -9.86 -16.95 -6.18
CA TYR A 328 -8.61 -16.66 -6.89
C TYR A 328 -7.71 -17.89 -6.90
N GLN A 329 -7.23 -18.27 -8.09
CA GLN A 329 -6.34 -19.43 -8.22
C GLN A 329 -4.88 -19.04 -8.00
N ASN A 330 -4.51 -17.81 -8.36
CA ASN A 330 -3.15 -17.29 -8.32
C ASN A 330 -3.19 -15.78 -8.02
N PHE A 331 -2.04 -15.22 -7.65
CA PHE A 331 -1.82 -13.78 -7.73
C PHE A 331 -1.82 -13.28 -9.18
N ALA A 332 -1.98 -11.97 -9.36
CA ALA A 332 -1.96 -11.35 -10.67
C ALA A 332 -0.65 -11.65 -11.41
N THR A 333 -0.80 -11.96 -12.69
CA THR A 333 0.27 -12.40 -13.58
C THR A 333 0.81 -11.24 -14.41
N CYS A 334 1.97 -11.43 -15.03
CA CYS A 334 2.49 -10.48 -16.02
C CYS A 334 1.49 -10.18 -17.14
N LYS A 335 0.65 -11.15 -17.53
CA LYS A 335 -0.39 -10.95 -18.53
C LYS A 335 -1.46 -9.98 -18.03
N ASP A 336 -1.89 -10.12 -16.77
CA ASP A 336 -2.91 -9.24 -16.19
C ASP A 336 -2.41 -7.80 -16.10
N PHE A 337 -1.13 -7.60 -15.73
CA PHE A 337 -0.49 -6.28 -15.80
C PHE A 337 -0.38 -5.76 -17.23
N ALA A 338 -0.02 -6.60 -18.20
CA ALA A 338 0.05 -6.21 -19.61
C ALA A 338 -1.32 -5.82 -20.20
N GLU A 339 -2.39 -6.47 -19.75
CA GLU A 339 -3.78 -6.14 -20.10
C GLU A 339 -4.15 -4.75 -19.58
N ALA A 340 -3.92 -4.47 -18.30
CA ALA A 340 -4.20 -3.15 -17.73
C ALA A 340 -3.38 -2.01 -18.36
N ILE A 341 -2.20 -2.31 -18.90
CA ILE A 341 -1.40 -1.32 -19.65
C ILE A 341 -2.05 -1.00 -21.01
N ASP A 342 -2.90 -1.84 -21.60
CA ASP A 342 -3.49 -1.56 -22.92
C ASP A 342 -4.63 -0.51 -22.88
N ASP A 343 -5.10 -0.10 -21.71
CA ASP A 343 -6.21 0.87 -21.57
C ASP A 343 -5.79 2.33 -21.82
N HIS A 344 -4.49 2.64 -21.80
CA HIS A 344 -3.90 3.96 -22.11
C HIS A 344 -4.34 5.15 -21.23
N SER A 345 -5.23 4.94 -20.26
CA SER A 345 -5.82 5.96 -19.38
C SER A 345 -5.27 5.83 -17.96
N PHE A 346 -4.96 6.96 -17.32
CA PHE A 346 -4.56 6.97 -15.91
C PHE A 346 -5.66 6.40 -15.02
N SER A 347 -6.92 6.82 -15.18
CA SER A 347 -8.02 6.37 -14.32
C SER A 347 -8.33 4.88 -14.48
N ASP A 348 -8.31 4.35 -15.72
CA ASP A 348 -8.48 2.91 -15.95
C ASP A 348 -7.34 2.10 -15.32
N LEU A 349 -6.10 2.57 -15.46
CA LEU A 349 -4.95 1.95 -14.81
C LEU A 349 -5.08 1.96 -13.28
N MET A 350 -5.49 3.08 -12.68
CA MET A 350 -5.69 3.16 -11.22
C MET A 350 -6.80 2.21 -10.76
N ASN A 351 -7.87 2.08 -11.53
CA ASN A 351 -8.94 1.13 -11.27
C ASN A 351 -8.46 -0.33 -11.32
N ALA A 352 -7.74 -0.71 -12.38
CA ALA A 352 -7.17 -2.06 -12.53
C ALA A 352 -6.14 -2.36 -11.43
N LEU A 353 -5.25 -1.39 -11.15
CA LEU A 353 -4.28 -1.50 -10.06
C LEU A 353 -5.01 -1.76 -8.74
N ASN A 354 -6.08 -1.02 -8.46
CA ASN A 354 -6.88 -1.16 -7.25
C ASN A 354 -7.60 -2.51 -7.14
N GLY A 355 -8.52 -2.79 -8.05
CA GLY A 355 -9.47 -3.89 -7.94
C GLY A 355 -8.93 -5.25 -8.39
N GLU A 356 -7.97 -5.27 -9.31
CA GLU A 356 -7.60 -6.50 -10.02
C GLU A 356 -6.17 -6.94 -9.75
N LEU A 357 -5.22 -6.01 -9.69
CA LEU A 357 -3.80 -6.35 -9.68
C LEU A 357 -3.19 -6.42 -8.28
N HIS A 358 -3.65 -5.60 -7.33
CA HIS A 358 -3.16 -5.60 -5.93
C HIS A 358 -4.22 -5.99 -4.91
N GLY A 359 -5.48 -5.56 -5.08
CA GLY A 359 -6.58 -5.81 -4.16
C GLY A 359 -6.80 -7.29 -3.83
N PRO A 360 -6.74 -8.22 -4.80
CA PRO A 360 -6.85 -9.65 -4.52
C PRO A 360 -5.78 -10.17 -3.54
N VAL A 361 -4.57 -9.60 -3.55
CA VAL A 361 -3.50 -10.04 -2.63
C VAL A 361 -3.87 -9.73 -1.18
N HIS A 362 -4.48 -8.56 -0.92
CA HIS A 362 -5.03 -8.21 0.40
C HIS A 362 -6.09 -9.21 0.87
N ILE A 363 -7.00 -9.59 -0.03
CA ILE A 363 -8.08 -10.55 0.25
C ILE A 363 -7.49 -11.93 0.58
N MET A 364 -6.55 -12.41 -0.24
CA MET A 364 -5.98 -13.76 -0.14
C MET A 364 -5.12 -13.94 1.12
N ILE A 365 -4.51 -12.87 1.65
CA ILE A 365 -3.73 -12.91 2.90
C ILE A 365 -4.62 -12.67 4.11
N GLY A 366 -5.51 -11.68 4.05
CA GLY A 366 -6.33 -11.27 5.18
C GLY A 366 -7.47 -12.25 5.47
N GLY A 367 -8.19 -12.68 4.43
CA GLY A 367 -9.37 -13.53 4.54
C GLY A 367 -10.48 -12.94 5.42
N HIS A 368 -11.53 -13.73 5.61
CA HIS A 368 -12.76 -13.31 6.27
C HIS A 368 -13.54 -14.49 6.86
N TRP A 369 -13.78 -14.48 8.17
CA TRP A 369 -14.49 -15.56 8.86
C TRP A 369 -15.58 -15.04 9.81
N GLY A 370 -16.17 -15.93 10.62
CA GLY A 370 -17.18 -15.55 11.61
C GLY A 370 -18.61 -15.40 11.10
N MET A 371 -18.89 -15.81 9.85
CA MET A 371 -20.24 -15.80 9.24
C MET A 371 -21.08 -17.03 9.62
N SER A 372 -22.40 -16.92 9.43
CA SER A 372 -23.30 -18.06 9.67
C SER A 372 -23.09 -19.20 8.67
N GLU A 373 -23.51 -20.40 9.06
CA GLU A 373 -23.47 -21.58 8.19
C GLU A 373 -24.38 -21.46 6.97
N LEU A 374 -25.48 -20.71 7.06
CA LEU A 374 -26.32 -20.40 5.89
C LEU A 374 -25.50 -19.59 4.90
N TYR A 375 -24.83 -18.55 5.37
CA TYR A 375 -24.08 -17.62 4.53
C TYR A 375 -22.90 -18.30 3.84
N LYS A 376 -22.09 -19.04 4.59
CA LYS A 376 -21.00 -19.86 4.04
C LYS A 376 -21.50 -20.78 2.92
N LYS A 377 -22.64 -21.47 3.14
CA LYS A 377 -23.21 -22.36 2.12
C LYS A 377 -23.68 -21.62 0.86
N ILE A 378 -24.20 -20.38 0.99
CA ILE A 378 -24.55 -19.55 -0.17
C ILE A 378 -23.29 -19.25 -1.00
N PHE A 379 -22.23 -18.77 -0.36
CA PHE A 379 -20.99 -18.41 -1.06
C PHE A 379 -20.24 -19.60 -1.64
N LEU A 380 -20.20 -20.73 -0.93
CA LEU A 380 -19.68 -22.00 -1.47
C LEU A 380 -20.43 -22.45 -2.75
N LYS A 381 -21.71 -22.07 -2.91
CA LYS A 381 -22.46 -22.31 -4.15
C LYS A 381 -22.15 -21.30 -5.26
N LEU A 382 -21.86 -20.05 -4.90
CA LEU A 382 -21.42 -19.00 -5.83
C LEU A 382 -20.01 -19.26 -6.38
N LYS A 383 -19.14 -19.91 -5.58
CA LYS A 383 -17.74 -20.23 -5.93
C LYS A 383 -16.85 -19.00 -6.20
N GLY A 384 -17.17 -17.86 -5.59
CA GLY A 384 -16.36 -16.65 -5.59
C GLY A 384 -17.19 -15.41 -5.23
N GLY A 385 -16.52 -14.25 -5.13
CA GLY A 385 -17.16 -12.96 -4.89
C GLY A 385 -17.65 -12.75 -3.47
N ALA A 386 -17.08 -13.47 -2.49
CA ALA A 386 -17.36 -13.27 -1.08
C ALA A 386 -16.68 -12.01 -0.54
N ASP A 387 -15.63 -11.53 -1.19
CA ASP A 387 -15.01 -10.24 -0.90
C ASP A 387 -16.01 -9.06 -1.00
N ALA A 388 -16.85 -9.07 -2.05
CA ALA A 388 -17.85 -8.06 -2.32
C ALA A 388 -18.80 -7.88 -1.13
N PHE A 389 -19.04 -8.93 -0.35
CA PHE A 389 -19.84 -8.84 0.86
C PHE A 389 -19.31 -7.83 1.86
N LEU A 390 -18.03 -7.91 2.20
CA LEU A 390 -17.42 -7.02 3.17
C LEU A 390 -17.51 -5.57 2.68
N LEU A 391 -17.25 -5.35 1.41
CA LEU A 391 -17.30 -4.03 0.78
C LEU A 391 -18.74 -3.47 0.77
N MET A 392 -19.75 -4.30 0.45
CA MET A 392 -21.16 -3.90 0.55
C MET A 392 -21.58 -3.56 1.99
N ALA A 393 -21.12 -4.35 2.96
CA ALA A 393 -21.38 -4.05 4.38
C ALA A 393 -20.73 -2.71 4.77
N LYS A 394 -19.50 -2.42 4.33
CA LYS A 394 -18.85 -1.11 4.53
C LYS A 394 -19.69 0.02 3.93
N TYR A 395 -20.18 -0.16 2.71
CA TYR A 395 -21.04 0.82 2.04
C TYR A 395 -22.33 1.09 2.82
N LEU A 396 -23.03 0.04 3.27
CA LEU A 396 -24.22 0.17 4.11
C LEU A 396 -23.92 0.79 5.48
N TRP A 397 -22.75 0.55 6.06
CA TRP A 397 -22.32 1.18 7.30
C TRP A 397 -22.11 2.69 7.13
N ARG A 398 -21.46 3.12 6.04
CA ARG A 398 -21.27 4.55 5.71
C ARG A 398 -22.60 5.28 5.48
N GLN A 399 -23.58 4.61 4.89
CA GLN A 399 -24.95 5.14 4.74
C GLN A 399 -25.76 5.14 6.04
N GLY A 400 -25.23 4.57 7.10
CA GLY A 400 -25.94 4.44 8.35
C GLY A 400 -27.07 3.41 8.29
N VAL A 401 -27.00 2.37 7.46
CA VAL A 401 -27.91 1.22 7.55
C VAL A 401 -27.43 0.23 8.61
N ILE A 402 -26.13 -0.09 8.57
CA ILE A 402 -25.50 -0.95 9.59
C ILE A 402 -25.03 -0.08 10.76
N ARG A 403 -25.28 -0.55 11.98
CA ARG A 403 -24.72 0.04 13.21
C ARG A 403 -23.73 -0.94 13.83
N VAL A 404 -22.55 -0.41 14.12
CA VAL A 404 -21.50 -1.11 14.87
C VAL A 404 -21.53 -0.57 16.30
N PRO A 405 -21.42 -1.41 17.34
CA PRO A 405 -21.32 -0.94 18.72
C PRO A 405 -20.13 0.02 18.91
N GLU A 406 -20.32 1.13 19.61
CA GLU A 406 -19.22 2.07 19.89
C GLU A 406 -18.28 1.55 20.99
N TYR A 407 -18.80 0.69 21.86
CA TYR A 407 -18.07 0.11 22.98
C TYR A 407 -18.55 -1.30 23.31
N CYS A 408 -17.57 -2.17 23.55
CA CYS A 408 -17.74 -3.48 24.17
C CYS A 408 -16.68 -3.62 25.27
N ALA A 409 -17.07 -4.20 26.40
CA ALA A 409 -16.12 -4.52 27.46
C ALA A 409 -15.23 -5.69 27.00
N LYS A 410 -14.02 -5.78 27.54
CA LYS A 410 -13.03 -6.79 27.13
C LYS A 410 -13.53 -8.24 27.30
N ASP A 411 -14.42 -8.47 28.26
CA ASP A 411 -15.04 -9.75 28.58
C ASP A 411 -16.39 -9.97 27.88
N THR A 412 -16.87 -8.99 27.09
CA THR A 412 -18.09 -9.17 26.28
C THR A 412 -17.82 -10.22 25.21
N PRO A 413 -18.59 -11.32 25.13
CA PRO A 413 -18.45 -12.30 24.07
C PRO A 413 -18.65 -11.68 22.69
N GLY A 414 -17.87 -12.13 21.69
CA GLY A 414 -17.95 -11.64 20.31
C GLY A 414 -19.36 -11.68 19.73
N GLU A 415 -20.18 -12.68 20.09
CA GLU A 415 -21.58 -12.79 19.68
C GLU A 415 -22.51 -11.68 20.20
N HIS A 416 -22.14 -11.03 21.30
CA HIS A 416 -22.88 -9.91 21.89
C HIS A 416 -22.33 -8.55 21.48
N CYS A 417 -21.20 -8.54 20.77
CA CYS A 417 -20.54 -7.35 20.24
C CYS A 417 -20.46 -7.45 18.71
N LYS A 418 -21.62 -7.47 18.05
CA LYS A 418 -21.72 -7.53 16.60
C LYS A 418 -22.42 -6.31 16.03
N SER A 419 -22.12 -6.04 14.77
CA SER A 419 -22.90 -5.13 13.95
C SER A 419 -24.34 -5.64 13.77
N THR A 420 -25.27 -4.72 13.59
CA THR A 420 -26.68 -5.02 13.37
C THR A 420 -27.28 -4.04 12.36
N CYS A 421 -28.42 -4.39 11.76
CA CYS A 421 -29.31 -3.43 11.12
C CYS A 421 -30.53 -3.21 12.01
N PRO A 422 -30.57 -2.10 12.76
CA PRO A 422 -31.65 -1.86 13.71
C PRO A 422 -33.01 -1.75 13.02
N GLU A 423 -34.03 -2.37 13.61
CA GLU A 423 -35.40 -2.39 13.05
C GLU A 423 -35.96 -0.99 12.77
N SER A 424 -35.52 0.02 13.54
CA SER A 424 -35.92 1.42 13.33
C SER A 424 -35.41 2.02 12.01
N ILE A 425 -34.35 1.45 11.43
CA ILE A 425 -33.72 1.90 10.18
C ILE A 425 -34.21 1.06 9.01
N VAL A 426 -34.14 -0.27 9.14
CA VAL A 426 -34.50 -1.20 8.05
C VAL A 426 -35.98 -1.58 8.03
N GLY A 427 -36.78 -1.12 9.00
CA GLY A 427 -38.24 -1.23 8.97
C GLY A 427 -38.80 -2.65 9.03
N ALA A 428 -38.01 -3.64 9.45
CA ALA A 428 -38.31 -5.07 9.35
C ALA A 428 -39.58 -5.55 10.10
N LYS A 429 -40.15 -4.70 10.98
CA LYS A 429 -41.48 -4.95 11.56
C LYS A 429 -42.65 -4.59 10.65
N LYS A 430 -42.42 -4.14 9.42
CA LYS A 430 -43.46 -3.72 8.46
C LYS A 430 -43.19 -4.17 7.00
N GLY A 431 -42.89 -5.44 6.78
CA GLY A 431 -43.03 -6.08 5.47
C GLY A 431 -42.25 -5.42 4.32
N LEU A 432 -41.08 -4.84 4.60
CA LEU A 432 -40.15 -4.41 3.56
C LEU A 432 -39.43 -5.66 3.04
N ASP A 433 -39.49 -5.85 1.73
CA ASP A 433 -38.76 -6.86 0.98
C ASP A 433 -37.26 -6.52 0.98
N VAL A 434 -36.38 -7.52 1.06
CA VAL A 434 -34.93 -7.33 0.91
C VAL A 434 -34.61 -6.65 -0.43
N GLU A 435 -35.40 -6.93 -1.47
CA GLU A 435 -35.29 -6.27 -2.77
C GLU A 435 -35.52 -4.76 -2.66
N GLU A 436 -36.48 -4.31 -1.85
CA GLU A 436 -36.76 -2.88 -1.66
C GLU A 436 -35.61 -2.18 -0.94
N ILE A 437 -35.04 -2.82 0.09
CA ILE A 437 -33.88 -2.27 0.83
C ILE A 437 -32.68 -2.15 -0.10
N PHE A 438 -32.41 -3.18 -0.90
CA PHE A 438 -31.28 -3.17 -1.82
C PHE A 438 -31.45 -2.15 -2.94
N HIS A 439 -32.66 -2.00 -3.48
CA HIS A 439 -32.96 -0.92 -4.42
C HIS A 439 -32.80 0.46 -3.79
N ARG A 440 -33.31 0.65 -2.57
CA ARG A 440 -33.27 1.94 -1.86
C ARG A 440 -31.85 2.42 -1.61
N TYR A 441 -30.96 1.51 -1.21
CA TYR A 441 -29.57 1.83 -0.87
C TYR A 441 -28.58 1.53 -2.02
N GLY A 442 -29.10 1.26 -3.21
CA GLY A 442 -28.32 1.13 -4.44
C GLY A 442 -27.45 -0.13 -4.55
N LEU A 443 -27.69 -1.14 -3.70
CA LEU A 443 -26.88 -2.35 -3.66
C LEU A 443 -26.90 -3.11 -5.00
N TYR A 444 -28.03 -3.19 -5.68
CA TYR A 444 -28.10 -3.84 -7.00
C TYR A 444 -27.23 -3.20 -8.08
N ASN A 445 -26.85 -1.93 -7.92
CA ASN A 445 -25.93 -1.30 -8.86
C ASN A 445 -24.48 -1.73 -8.60
N VAL A 446 -24.18 -2.05 -7.33
CA VAL A 446 -22.82 -2.29 -6.82
C VAL A 446 -22.29 -3.69 -7.16
N SER A 447 -23.15 -4.71 -7.22
CA SER A 447 -22.72 -6.07 -7.62
C SER A 447 -23.87 -6.92 -8.15
N ASP A 448 -23.66 -7.56 -9.30
CA ASP A 448 -24.60 -8.52 -9.91
C ASP A 448 -24.79 -9.79 -9.05
N ASN A 449 -23.83 -10.11 -8.18
CA ASN A 449 -23.89 -11.29 -7.31
C ASN A 449 -24.99 -11.20 -6.25
N ILE A 450 -25.47 -9.99 -5.93
CA ILE A 450 -26.48 -9.77 -4.90
C ILE A 450 -27.80 -10.44 -5.25
N GLY A 451 -28.28 -10.25 -6.48
CA GLY A 451 -29.53 -10.88 -6.92
C GLY A 451 -29.43 -12.40 -6.95
N THR A 452 -28.24 -12.95 -7.16
CA THR A 452 -28.00 -14.40 -7.12
C THR A 452 -27.92 -14.91 -5.68
N MET A 453 -27.25 -14.17 -4.79
CA MET A 453 -27.17 -14.47 -3.35
C MET A 453 -28.57 -14.55 -2.73
N VAL A 454 -29.43 -13.57 -2.99
CA VAL A 454 -30.82 -13.54 -2.49
C VAL A 454 -31.59 -14.78 -2.95
N ARG A 455 -31.54 -15.07 -4.26
CA ARG A 455 -32.21 -16.24 -4.85
C ARG A 455 -31.71 -17.56 -4.26
N LEU A 456 -30.40 -17.71 -4.06
CA LEU A 456 -29.82 -18.89 -3.42
C LEU A 456 -30.26 -19.03 -1.96
N GLY A 457 -30.28 -17.92 -1.22
CA GLY A 457 -30.80 -17.87 0.15
C GLY A 457 -32.23 -18.40 0.22
N HIS A 458 -33.14 -17.89 -0.62
CA HIS A 458 -34.52 -18.36 -0.70
C HIS A 458 -34.63 -19.84 -1.08
N LEU A 459 -33.84 -20.31 -2.05
CA LEU A 459 -33.78 -21.73 -2.44
C LEU A 459 -33.31 -22.64 -1.30
N MET A 460 -32.54 -22.09 -0.37
CA MET A 460 -32.07 -22.77 0.84
C MET A 460 -33.01 -22.59 2.03
N GLY A 461 -34.16 -21.95 1.83
CA GLY A 461 -35.22 -21.76 2.83
C GLY A 461 -35.04 -20.54 3.72
N ALA A 462 -34.10 -19.65 3.42
CA ALA A 462 -33.93 -18.40 4.15
C ALA A 462 -35.03 -17.39 3.79
N THR A 463 -35.42 -16.58 4.76
CA THR A 463 -36.29 -15.41 4.60
C THR A 463 -35.49 -14.19 4.17
N ASP A 464 -36.16 -13.17 3.62
CA ASP A 464 -35.58 -11.86 3.33
C ASP A 464 -34.86 -11.25 4.53
N TRP A 465 -35.46 -11.44 5.71
CA TRP A 465 -34.89 -10.95 6.96
C TRP A 465 -33.60 -11.68 7.32
N GLU A 466 -33.56 -13.01 7.18
CA GLU A 466 -32.34 -13.77 7.44
C GLU A 466 -31.22 -13.37 6.47
N ILE A 467 -31.52 -13.20 5.19
CA ILE A 467 -30.54 -12.75 4.18
C ILE A 467 -30.01 -11.35 4.52
N LEU A 468 -30.90 -10.42 4.90
CA LEU A 468 -30.50 -9.08 5.32
C LEU A 468 -29.65 -9.13 6.60
N GLN A 469 -30.03 -9.93 7.60
CA GLN A 469 -29.28 -10.05 8.85
C GLN A 469 -27.85 -10.51 8.64
N GLU A 470 -27.60 -11.37 7.65
CA GLU A 470 -26.23 -11.75 7.30
C GLU A 470 -25.43 -10.53 6.83
N LEU A 471 -25.94 -9.71 5.90
CA LEU A 471 -25.31 -8.44 5.47
C LEU A 471 -25.06 -7.45 6.59
N CYS A 472 -25.87 -7.51 7.64
CA CYS A 472 -25.72 -6.66 8.81
C CYS A 472 -24.61 -7.11 9.76
N SER A 473 -24.02 -8.29 9.54
CA SER A 473 -22.93 -8.85 10.33
C SER A 473 -21.63 -8.83 9.51
N PHE A 474 -20.70 -7.99 9.93
CA PHE A 474 -19.39 -7.88 9.30
C PHE A 474 -18.47 -9.09 9.48
N GLY A 475 -18.78 -10.06 10.34
CA GLY A 475 -17.85 -11.14 10.68
C GLY A 475 -16.51 -10.61 11.19
N TYR A 476 -15.44 -11.35 10.91
CA TYR A 476 -14.08 -11.05 11.33
C TYR A 476 -13.14 -11.09 10.12
N PRO A 477 -12.90 -9.96 9.45
CA PRO A 477 -11.87 -9.89 8.43
C PRO A 477 -10.48 -9.87 9.08
N GLY A 478 -9.49 -10.50 8.45
CA GLY A 478 -8.09 -10.31 8.86
C GLY A 478 -7.61 -8.89 8.56
N GLU A 479 -6.50 -8.49 9.18
CA GLU A 479 -5.97 -7.13 9.06
C GLU A 479 -5.75 -6.74 7.59
N MET A 480 -5.13 -7.63 6.82
CA MET A 480 -4.78 -7.37 5.41
C MET A 480 -5.96 -7.08 4.50
N PHE A 481 -7.16 -7.60 4.80
CA PHE A 481 -8.33 -7.40 3.95
C PHE A 481 -9.06 -6.07 4.23
N THR A 482 -8.67 -5.30 5.25
CA THR A 482 -9.40 -4.10 5.65
C THR A 482 -8.53 -2.86 5.74
N SER A 483 -9.14 -1.75 6.13
CA SER A 483 -8.48 -0.47 6.42
C SER A 483 -7.44 -0.56 7.55
N SER A 484 -7.20 -1.75 8.11
CA SER A 484 -6.12 -2.05 9.06
C SER A 484 -4.95 -2.80 8.44
N ALA A 485 -4.89 -2.92 7.11
CA ALA A 485 -3.87 -3.67 6.38
C ALA A 485 -2.41 -3.34 6.79
N PRO A 486 -2.03 -2.09 7.09
CA PRO A 486 -0.67 -1.80 7.56
C PRO A 486 -0.26 -2.57 8.82
N GLN A 487 -1.20 -3.03 9.65
CA GLN A 487 -0.90 -3.87 10.82
C GLN A 487 -0.20 -5.18 10.44
N ASP A 488 -0.35 -5.64 9.20
CA ASP A 488 0.35 -6.78 8.64
C ASP A 488 1.66 -6.32 7.97
N PRO A 489 2.84 -6.82 8.40
CA PRO A 489 4.13 -6.46 7.81
C PRO A 489 4.29 -6.75 6.31
N THR A 490 3.47 -7.63 5.74
CA THR A 490 3.48 -7.89 4.28
C THR A 490 2.89 -6.73 3.47
N PHE A 491 2.27 -5.73 4.12
CA PHE A 491 1.69 -4.53 3.50
C PHE A 491 2.74 -3.71 2.77
N TRP A 492 3.92 -3.52 3.35
CA TRP A 492 4.94 -2.63 2.82
C TRP A 492 5.53 -3.11 1.48
N PRO A 493 5.96 -4.38 1.33
CA PRO A 493 6.53 -4.83 0.07
C PRO A 493 5.49 -5.01 -1.05
N LEU A 494 4.19 -5.09 -0.73
CA LEU A 494 3.13 -5.33 -1.71
C LEU A 494 2.99 -4.22 -2.76
N HIS A 495 3.02 -2.95 -2.33
CA HIS A 495 2.65 -1.81 -3.17
C HIS A 495 3.72 -1.41 -4.20
N GLY A 496 4.92 -2.00 -4.13
CA GLY A 496 6.00 -1.67 -5.05
C GLY A 496 5.68 -2.00 -6.51
N ASN A 497 4.94 -3.08 -6.77
CA ASN A 497 4.52 -3.43 -8.13
C ASN A 497 3.61 -2.36 -8.75
N VAL A 498 2.70 -1.80 -7.95
CA VAL A 498 1.76 -0.75 -8.36
C VAL A 498 2.51 0.52 -8.80
N GLU A 499 3.44 1.00 -7.97
CA GLU A 499 4.25 2.18 -8.30
C GLU A 499 5.19 1.93 -9.49
N ARG A 500 5.82 0.75 -9.57
CA ARG A 500 6.74 0.39 -10.67
C ARG A 500 6.05 0.42 -12.03
N VAL A 501 4.82 -0.08 -12.15
CA VAL A 501 4.06 -0.01 -13.40
C VAL A 501 3.77 1.44 -13.79
N LEU A 502 3.30 2.27 -12.85
CA LEU A 502 3.05 3.68 -13.11
C LEU A 502 4.34 4.39 -13.61
N GLN A 503 5.46 4.18 -12.91
CA GLN A 503 6.74 4.77 -13.32
C GLN A 503 7.20 4.26 -14.70
N LEU A 504 6.99 2.97 -15.03
CA LEU A 504 7.29 2.41 -16.34
C LEU A 504 6.55 3.16 -17.47
N LEU A 505 5.24 3.36 -17.32
CA LEU A 505 4.45 4.02 -18.35
C LEU A 505 4.87 5.48 -18.53
N ARG A 506 5.19 6.17 -17.45
CA ARG A 506 5.69 7.56 -17.50
C ARG A 506 7.04 7.65 -18.21
N VAL A 507 7.96 6.71 -17.97
CA VAL A 507 9.20 6.57 -18.74
C VAL A 507 8.93 6.36 -20.22
N LYS A 508 8.05 5.42 -20.58
CA LYS A 508 7.77 5.08 -21.99
C LYS A 508 7.05 6.22 -22.71
N LYS A 509 6.17 6.96 -22.02
CA LYS A 509 5.55 8.21 -22.51
C LYS A 509 6.61 9.27 -22.79
N HIS A 510 7.51 9.53 -21.85
CA HIS A 510 8.59 10.51 -22.05
C HIS A 510 9.48 10.13 -23.23
N ALA A 511 9.75 8.84 -23.41
CA ALA A 511 10.49 8.28 -24.54
C ALA A 511 9.69 8.23 -25.86
N LYS A 512 8.42 8.68 -25.88
CA LYS A 512 7.49 8.65 -27.02
C LYS A 512 7.29 7.23 -27.59
N LYS A 513 7.32 6.22 -26.72
CA LYS A 513 7.09 4.81 -27.04
C LYS A 513 5.67 4.34 -26.68
N TYR A 514 4.93 5.15 -25.95
CA TYR A 514 3.62 4.82 -25.43
C TYR A 514 2.79 6.10 -25.30
N GLU A 515 1.55 6.06 -25.76
CA GLU A 515 0.57 7.12 -25.51
C GLU A 515 -0.09 6.81 -24.17
N PHE A 516 0.03 7.73 -23.21
CA PHE A 516 -0.54 7.58 -21.87
C PHE A 516 -1.25 8.87 -21.47
N ASP A 517 -2.56 8.80 -21.32
CA ASP A 517 -3.36 9.92 -20.85
C ASP A 517 -3.23 10.05 -19.33
N GLU A 518 -2.39 10.99 -18.90
CA GLU A 518 -2.17 11.35 -17.48
C GLU A 518 -3.18 12.41 -17.02
N THR A 519 -4.27 12.64 -17.76
CA THR A 519 -5.34 13.53 -17.28
C THR A 519 -5.91 12.96 -15.98
N TRP A 520 -5.78 13.73 -14.90
CA TRP A 520 -6.34 13.36 -13.61
C TRP A 520 -7.86 13.25 -13.75
N GLY A 521 -8.38 12.02 -13.65
CA GLY A 521 -9.77 11.69 -13.84
C GLY A 521 -10.28 10.84 -12.68
N TYR A 522 -11.58 10.89 -12.46
CA TYR A 522 -12.27 9.92 -11.62
C TYR A 522 -13.31 9.21 -12.50
N GLU A 523 -13.05 7.96 -12.83
CA GLU A 523 -13.96 7.07 -13.52
C GLU A 523 -14.66 6.15 -12.53
N HIS A 524 -15.91 6.51 -12.23
CA HIS A 524 -16.75 5.67 -11.41
C HIS A 524 -17.13 4.37 -12.15
N LYS A 525 -16.62 3.23 -11.68
CA LYS A 525 -17.08 1.91 -12.14
C LYS A 525 -18.26 1.47 -11.27
N SER A 526 -19.48 1.64 -11.80
CA SER A 526 -20.72 1.45 -11.05
C SER A 526 -20.90 0.06 -10.43
N TYR A 527 -20.21 -0.95 -10.96
CA TYR A 527 -20.29 -2.36 -10.57
C TYR A 527 -19.18 -2.79 -9.60
N THR A 528 -18.44 -1.84 -9.00
CA THR A 528 -17.36 -2.14 -8.05
C THR A 528 -17.78 -1.75 -6.63
N PRO A 529 -17.76 -2.67 -5.64
CA PRO A 529 -18.14 -2.35 -4.26
C PRO A 529 -17.15 -1.49 -3.47
N SER A 530 -15.92 -1.33 -3.95
CA SER A 530 -14.93 -0.42 -3.38
C SER A 530 -15.29 1.03 -3.68
N ASP A 531 -15.54 1.36 -4.95
CA ASP A 531 -15.98 2.69 -5.39
C ASP A 531 -17.51 2.79 -5.42
N THR A 532 -18.05 3.53 -4.46
CA THR A 532 -19.50 3.65 -4.30
C THR A 532 -20.07 4.93 -4.91
N HIS A 533 -19.25 5.90 -5.35
CA HIS A 533 -19.69 7.23 -5.82
C HIS A 533 -20.66 7.98 -4.88
N HIS A 534 -20.63 7.66 -3.58
CA HIS A 534 -21.45 8.30 -2.57
C HIS A 534 -20.58 8.85 -1.43
N VAL A 535 -20.91 10.06 -0.99
CA VAL A 535 -20.33 10.68 0.19
C VAL A 535 -21.45 10.95 1.18
N CYS A 536 -21.27 10.52 2.42
CA CYS A 536 -22.25 10.68 3.48
C CYS A 536 -21.81 11.75 4.49
N ASP A 537 -22.61 12.78 4.67
CA ASP A 537 -22.42 13.80 5.70
C ASP A 537 -23.02 13.34 7.02
N TRP A 538 -22.14 13.08 7.99
CA TRP A 538 -22.46 12.68 9.36
C TRP A 538 -22.47 13.86 10.34
N THR A 539 -22.30 15.10 9.86
CA THR A 539 -22.30 16.29 10.70
C THR A 539 -23.65 16.46 11.40
N GLY A 540 -23.62 16.49 12.73
CA GLY A 540 -24.82 16.66 13.55
C GLY A 540 -25.74 15.45 13.64
N VAL A 541 -25.31 14.27 13.15
CA VAL A 541 -26.06 13.02 13.28
C VAL A 541 -25.81 12.43 14.66
N GLU A 542 -26.87 12.22 15.45
CA GLU A 542 -26.78 11.63 16.79
C GLU A 542 -27.52 10.29 16.91
N GLY A 543 -26.91 9.34 17.62
CA GLY A 543 -27.50 8.04 17.93
C GLY A 543 -27.92 7.22 16.70
N MET A 544 -29.24 7.14 16.48
CA MET A 544 -29.87 6.29 15.46
C MET A 544 -30.34 7.06 14.23
N GLU A 545 -30.03 8.35 14.15
CA GLU A 545 -30.29 9.17 12.97
C GLU A 545 -29.51 8.69 11.74
N MET A 546 -29.96 9.11 10.57
CA MET A 546 -29.35 8.76 9.27
C MET A 546 -28.54 9.95 8.76
N PRO A 547 -27.36 9.71 8.14
CA PRO A 547 -26.62 10.75 7.46
C PRO A 547 -27.34 11.22 6.20
N THR A 548 -26.91 12.39 5.70
CA THR A 548 -27.30 12.81 4.36
C THR A 548 -26.24 12.33 3.37
N CYS A 549 -26.59 11.39 2.51
CA CYS A 549 -25.69 10.91 1.45
C CYS A 549 -26.04 11.53 0.10
N TYR A 550 -25.01 11.85 -0.68
CA TYR A 550 -25.15 12.41 -2.02
C TYR A 550 -24.11 11.81 -2.97
N SER A 551 -24.40 11.83 -4.26
CA SER A 551 -23.45 11.38 -5.28
C SER A 551 -22.29 12.37 -5.40
N GLY A 552 -21.07 11.84 -5.42
CA GLY A 552 -19.87 12.65 -5.54
C GLY A 552 -18.59 11.85 -5.29
N THR A 553 -17.46 12.45 -5.66
CA THR A 553 -16.13 11.92 -5.38
C THR A 553 -15.72 12.21 -3.93
N CYS A 554 -15.31 11.18 -3.21
CA CYS A 554 -14.76 11.32 -1.87
C CYS A 554 -13.51 12.22 -1.89
N PRO A 555 -13.33 13.13 -0.91
CA PRO A 555 -12.05 13.84 -0.76
C PRO A 555 -10.89 12.85 -0.67
N GLY A 556 -9.73 13.22 -1.19
CA GLY A 556 -8.54 12.36 -1.28
C GLY A 556 -8.29 11.81 -2.68
N HIS A 557 -9.25 11.93 -3.61
CA HIS A 557 -9.16 11.38 -4.97
C HIS A 557 -9.06 12.44 -6.07
N ARG A 558 -9.38 13.71 -5.76
CA ARG A 558 -9.23 14.80 -6.72
C ARG A 558 -7.77 15.24 -6.80
N ALA A 559 -7.40 15.83 -7.93
CA ALA A 559 -6.04 16.33 -8.18
C ALA A 559 -5.59 17.35 -7.13
N ASP A 560 -6.51 18.18 -6.63
CA ASP A 560 -6.28 19.26 -5.67
C ASP A 560 -6.54 18.85 -4.21
N ASP A 561 -6.94 17.61 -3.95
CA ASP A 561 -7.07 17.10 -2.59
C ASP A 561 -5.68 16.93 -1.96
N LEU A 562 -5.54 17.34 -0.70
CA LEU A 562 -4.30 17.27 0.05
C LEU A 562 -4.03 15.86 0.59
N LEU A 563 -2.80 15.41 0.44
CA LEU A 563 -2.30 14.17 1.05
C LEU A 563 -1.90 14.41 2.51
N PRO A 564 -2.22 13.50 3.45
CA PRO A 564 -1.98 13.71 4.87
C PRO A 564 -0.52 13.41 5.29
N PHE A 565 0.45 13.69 4.43
CA PHE A 565 1.86 13.38 4.66
C PHE A 565 2.70 14.67 4.69
N GLY A 566 3.17 15.06 5.88
CA GLY A 566 4.09 16.18 6.07
C GLY A 566 5.52 15.70 6.31
N GLY A 567 6.55 16.48 5.97
CA GLY A 567 7.95 16.12 6.21
C GLY A 567 8.43 14.93 5.36
N LEU A 568 7.91 14.77 4.15
CA LEU A 568 8.46 13.85 3.15
C LEU A 568 9.78 14.36 2.57
N MET A 569 9.84 15.68 2.36
CA MET A 569 11.03 16.43 1.97
C MET A 569 11.43 17.39 3.09
N GLU A 570 12.72 17.76 3.18
CA GLU A 570 13.23 18.67 4.21
C GLU A 570 12.64 20.08 4.10
N ASP A 571 12.38 20.52 2.87
CA ASP A 571 11.85 21.84 2.51
C ASP A 571 10.34 21.85 2.23
N GLN A 572 9.63 20.78 2.59
CA GLN A 572 8.19 20.69 2.39
C GLN A 572 7.43 21.75 3.20
N ASP A 573 6.77 22.69 2.50
CA ASP A 573 5.82 23.62 3.11
C ASP A 573 4.38 23.10 2.95
N GLY A 574 3.71 22.85 4.08
CA GLY A 574 2.35 22.31 4.10
C GLY A 574 2.25 20.86 3.60
N PHE A 575 1.09 20.50 3.06
CA PHE A 575 0.83 19.19 2.47
C PHE A 575 0.80 19.31 0.95
N TYR A 576 1.32 18.29 0.25
CA TYR A 576 1.17 18.20 -1.19
C TYR A 576 -0.27 17.86 -1.55
N THR A 577 -0.77 18.48 -2.61
CA THR A 577 -1.92 17.96 -3.36
C THR A 577 -1.56 16.65 -4.06
N ASN A 578 -2.57 15.88 -4.46
CA ASN A 578 -2.39 14.70 -5.31
C ASN A 578 -1.56 15.00 -6.57
N GLN A 579 -1.84 16.11 -7.26
CA GLN A 579 -1.12 16.48 -8.47
C GLN A 579 0.36 16.82 -8.18
N GLU A 580 0.63 17.62 -7.14
CA GLU A 580 2.00 17.96 -6.76
C GLU A 580 2.80 16.72 -6.37
N PHE A 581 2.19 15.79 -5.62
CA PHE A 581 2.85 14.55 -5.23
C PHE A 581 3.07 13.61 -6.42
N TYR A 582 2.12 13.53 -7.35
CA TYR A 582 2.27 12.78 -8.59
C TYR A 582 3.45 13.26 -9.44
N ASP A 583 3.65 14.59 -9.49
CA ASP A 583 4.80 15.20 -10.17
C ASP A 583 6.10 14.94 -9.39
N LEU A 584 6.05 14.99 -8.05
CA LEU A 584 7.18 14.69 -7.17
C LEU A 584 7.73 13.28 -7.39
N ILE A 585 6.86 12.26 -7.47
CA ILE A 585 7.25 10.85 -7.65
C ILE A 585 7.51 10.45 -9.12
N SER A 586 7.69 11.44 -10.01
CA SER A 586 8.05 11.17 -11.40
C SER A 586 9.43 10.51 -11.51
N PRO A 587 9.59 9.46 -12.35
CA PRO A 587 10.88 8.79 -12.51
C PRO A 587 11.97 9.70 -13.12
N GLY A 588 11.60 10.83 -13.73
CA GLY A 588 12.56 11.84 -14.19
C GLY A 588 12.89 12.92 -13.16
N ASN A 589 12.21 12.94 -12.00
CA ASN A 589 12.43 13.96 -10.99
C ASN A 589 13.67 13.62 -10.16
N SER A 590 14.73 14.40 -10.32
CA SER A 590 15.97 14.20 -9.59
C SER A 590 15.88 14.47 -8.08
N GLU A 591 14.81 15.10 -7.60
CA GLU A 591 14.59 15.36 -6.16
C GLU A 591 13.99 14.16 -5.43
N MET A 592 13.32 13.22 -6.14
CA MET A 592 12.81 12.00 -5.53
C MET A 592 13.95 11.22 -4.86
N PRO A 593 13.90 10.92 -3.54
CA PRO A 593 15.08 10.44 -2.81
C PRO A 593 15.34 8.93 -2.98
N TYR A 594 14.46 8.22 -3.67
CA TYR A 594 14.56 6.80 -3.90
C TYR A 594 14.43 6.44 -5.38
N VAL A 595 14.87 5.23 -5.72
CA VAL A 595 14.63 4.56 -7.00
C VAL A 595 14.32 3.09 -6.73
N TYR A 596 13.64 2.43 -7.66
CA TYR A 596 13.67 0.98 -7.76
C TYR A 596 14.98 0.54 -8.42
N ASP A 597 15.53 -0.60 -8.02
CA ASP A 597 16.68 -1.21 -8.68
C ASP A 597 16.41 -1.44 -10.17
N SER A 598 15.16 -1.78 -10.52
CA SER A 598 14.68 -1.76 -11.89
C SER A 598 13.17 -1.49 -12.00
N ILE A 599 12.79 -0.62 -12.93
CA ILE A 599 11.39 -0.37 -13.28
C ILE A 599 10.83 -1.47 -14.20
N ASP A 600 11.60 -1.87 -15.23
CA ASP A 600 11.12 -2.76 -16.32
C ASP A 600 11.50 -4.23 -16.11
N PHE A 601 12.52 -4.54 -15.28
CA PHE A 601 12.90 -5.94 -15.03
C PHE A 601 11.87 -6.65 -14.13
N TRP A 602 11.14 -7.59 -14.71
CA TRP A 602 10.15 -8.41 -14.03
C TRP A 602 10.42 -9.86 -14.41
N PRO A 603 11.12 -10.64 -13.55
CA PRO A 603 11.63 -11.96 -13.95
C PRO A 603 10.54 -12.99 -14.23
N GLY A 604 9.30 -12.75 -13.77
CA GLY A 604 8.16 -13.57 -14.14
C GLY A 604 7.61 -13.32 -15.56
N CYS A 605 8.01 -12.23 -16.20
CA CYS A 605 7.47 -11.80 -17.48
C CYS A 605 8.33 -12.26 -18.66
N THR A 606 7.79 -12.20 -19.88
CA THR A 606 8.54 -12.57 -21.08
C THR A 606 9.82 -11.75 -21.21
N ASP A 607 10.94 -12.43 -21.50
CA ASP A 607 12.29 -11.86 -21.54
C ASP A 607 12.68 -11.06 -20.28
N ALA A 608 12.09 -11.42 -19.13
CA ALA A 608 12.24 -10.73 -17.85
C ALA A 608 11.88 -9.23 -17.91
N SER A 609 10.92 -8.84 -18.77
CA SER A 609 10.48 -7.46 -18.93
C SER A 609 8.96 -7.34 -19.00
N LEU A 610 8.40 -6.49 -18.13
CA LEU A 610 6.97 -6.18 -18.18
C LEU A 610 6.60 -5.43 -19.47
N TRP A 611 7.46 -4.52 -19.92
CA TRP A 611 7.25 -3.86 -21.21
C TRP A 611 7.25 -4.84 -22.37
N LYS A 612 8.11 -5.85 -22.33
CA LYS A 612 8.16 -6.87 -23.38
C LYS A 612 6.90 -7.73 -23.40
N GLU A 613 6.39 -8.09 -22.21
CA GLU A 613 5.09 -8.76 -22.08
C GLU A 613 3.98 -7.94 -22.74
N TYR A 614 3.91 -6.64 -22.44
CA TYR A 614 2.95 -5.72 -23.06
C TYR A 614 3.09 -5.66 -24.58
N GLU A 615 4.30 -5.53 -25.13
CA GLU A 615 4.51 -5.49 -26.60
C GLU A 615 3.95 -6.75 -27.29
N ILE A 616 4.13 -7.92 -26.66
CA ILE A 616 3.64 -9.20 -27.17
C ILE A 616 2.11 -9.25 -27.07
N TYR A 617 1.55 -8.84 -25.93
CA TYR A 617 0.11 -8.76 -25.72
C TYR A 617 -0.55 -7.86 -26.79
N ALA A 618 -0.09 -6.61 -26.90
CA ALA A 618 -0.62 -5.62 -27.82
C ALA A 618 -0.49 -6.03 -29.31
N THR A 619 0.53 -6.82 -29.66
CA THR A 619 0.69 -7.35 -31.02
C THR A 619 -0.32 -8.45 -31.31
N LYS A 620 -0.58 -9.35 -30.35
CA LYS A 620 -1.57 -10.43 -30.50
C LYS A 620 -2.98 -9.86 -30.67
N THR A 621 -3.40 -8.93 -29.81
CA THR A 621 -4.73 -8.29 -29.87
C THR A 621 -4.94 -7.54 -31.19
N LYS A 622 -3.92 -6.84 -31.71
CA LYS A 622 -3.96 -6.20 -33.04
C LYS A 622 -4.05 -7.21 -34.18
N SER A 623 -3.40 -8.36 -34.08
CA SER A 623 -3.45 -9.39 -35.12
C SER A 623 -4.81 -10.10 -35.21
N GLU A 624 -5.48 -10.30 -34.07
CA GLU A 624 -6.82 -10.89 -33.97
C GLU A 624 -7.92 -9.94 -34.46
N THR A 625 -7.77 -8.63 -34.19
CA THR A 625 -8.65 -7.59 -34.74
C THR A 625 -8.43 -7.34 -36.24
N PHE A 626 -7.21 -7.53 -36.77
CA PHE A 626 -6.93 -7.39 -38.21
C PHE A 626 -7.42 -8.60 -39.02
N ASN A 627 -7.27 -9.83 -38.51
CA ASN A 627 -7.73 -11.04 -39.20
C ASN A 627 -9.26 -11.24 -39.20
N SER A 628 -9.99 -10.49 -38.36
CA SER A 628 -11.46 -10.46 -38.38
C SER A 628 -12.05 -9.40 -39.34
N GLY A 629 -11.20 -8.66 -40.06
CA GLY A 629 -11.60 -7.61 -41.03
C GLY A 629 -12.04 -8.07 -42.42
N SER A 630 -12.33 -9.36 -42.63
CA SER A 630 -12.77 -9.91 -43.92
C SER A 630 -13.95 -10.87 -43.71
N SER A 631 -15.15 -10.37 -44.03
CA SER A 631 -16.48 -11.02 -44.03
C SER A 631 -17.29 -10.95 -42.71
N TYR A 632 -18.47 -10.36 -42.85
CA TYR A 632 -19.64 -10.28 -41.96
C TYR A 632 -19.60 -10.94 -40.56
N GLY A 633 -20.02 -10.12 -39.58
CA GLY A 633 -20.83 -10.54 -38.43
C GLY A 633 -20.05 -11.17 -37.29
N LYS A 634 -20.27 -10.66 -36.08
CA LYS A 634 -19.84 -11.28 -34.81
C LYS A 634 -19.90 -12.81 -34.91
N PRO A 635 -18.77 -13.52 -34.84
CA PRO A 635 -18.77 -14.95 -34.61
C PRO A 635 -18.65 -15.24 -33.12
N ALA A 636 -19.24 -16.37 -32.77
CA ALA A 636 -19.48 -16.87 -31.44
C ALA A 636 -18.20 -17.29 -30.70
N ALA A 637 -18.30 -17.19 -29.38
CA ALA A 637 -17.44 -17.87 -28.43
C ALA A 637 -17.56 -19.40 -28.57
N GLU A 638 -16.43 -20.05 -28.85
CA GLU A 638 -16.11 -21.44 -28.52
C GLU A 638 -14.58 -21.44 -28.31
N GLY A 639 -13.97 -21.87 -27.23
CA GLY A 639 -14.40 -22.33 -25.92
C GLY A 639 -13.12 -22.60 -25.15
N ASN A 640 -12.94 -21.95 -24.00
CA ASN A 640 -12.12 -22.47 -22.92
C ASN A 640 -12.66 -21.89 -21.60
N GLU A 641 -12.82 -22.78 -20.63
CA GLU A 641 -13.73 -22.63 -19.50
C GLU A 641 -13.22 -21.61 -18.48
N GLY A 642 -13.79 -20.41 -18.50
CA GLY A 642 -13.70 -19.39 -17.45
C GLY A 642 -14.96 -18.53 -17.51
N LYS A 643 -16.01 -18.93 -16.79
CA LYS A 643 -17.33 -18.30 -16.88
C LYS A 643 -17.34 -16.92 -16.22
N SER A 644 -17.20 -15.88 -17.04
CA SER A 644 -17.78 -14.55 -16.77
C SER A 644 -19.30 -14.66 -16.89
N TRP A 645 -20.00 -14.23 -15.83
CA TRP A 645 -21.46 -14.20 -15.74
C TRP A 645 -21.96 -12.84 -16.27
N MET A 646 -22.08 -12.69 -17.58
CA MET A 646 -22.81 -11.58 -18.19
C MET A 646 -23.77 -12.11 -19.26
N ASP A 647 -25.05 -12.18 -18.91
CA ASP A 647 -26.21 -11.87 -19.78
C ASP A 647 -27.50 -12.41 -19.16
N GLY A 648 -28.16 -11.59 -18.33
CA GLY A 648 -29.49 -11.86 -17.78
C GLY A 648 -30.56 -11.03 -18.47
N ARG A 649 -31.21 -11.57 -19.51
CA ARG A 649 -32.56 -11.12 -19.90
C ARG A 649 -33.60 -12.14 -19.40
N PRO A 650 -34.71 -11.70 -18.79
CA PRO A 650 -35.72 -12.61 -18.28
C PRO A 650 -36.53 -13.25 -19.43
N PRO A 651 -36.84 -14.55 -19.40
CA PRO A 651 -37.86 -15.11 -20.28
C PRO A 651 -39.25 -14.70 -19.79
N ALA A 652 -40.11 -14.31 -20.75
CA ALA A 652 -41.52 -14.05 -20.51
C ALA A 652 -42.23 -15.32 -20.00
N LEU A 653 -42.97 -15.18 -18.91
CA LEU A 653 -43.82 -16.22 -18.34
C LEU A 653 -45.10 -16.42 -19.18
N PRO A 654 -45.66 -17.64 -19.26
CA PRO A 654 -47.11 -17.82 -19.33
C PRO A 654 -47.80 -17.52 -17.99
#